data_AF-A0A0G0RR65-F1
#
_entry.id   AF-A0A0G0RR65-F1
#
_cell.length_a   1.000
_cell.length_b   1.000
_cell.length_c   1.000
_cell.angle_alpha   90.00
_cell.angle_beta   90.00
_cell.angle_gamma   90.00
#
_symmetry.space_group_name_H-M   'P 1'
#
loop_
_entity.id
_entity.type
_entity.pdbx_description
1 polymer ?
#
loop_
_entity_poly.entity_id
_entity_poly.type
_entity_poly.pdbx_seq_one_letter_code
_entity_poly.pdbx_strand_id
1 'polypeptide(L)'
;MKFFIKQKFVLCEIIILFVLSLIPFLWFAPNHIIVGLDSGYPVDYEKYLDQRVFTWMASHNFGVDFSAEVGVLPYSSLAALLSHIGIPYFSIQKVLFSFWFFVMLGSTYLFLRYLYSQDKYWFVRLGGTFFYIFNLHLYSFMIQGEQPILASYTLLPLFTLILIKFIRNELSMLKTAVLLNFAYLLFGAGGVRGVPLIGPTILMGATIVLYHFMFSWKKERYSYIKKFAGFLIAFLAIFILFNAYYIIPFISSFSQEFNSQVTIAGGPEGAISWAKFISSNASFTNLFRLQGDNNWYSKPYLFSNAYLENPILILLSFAFSILAWSAPLLVKDKKEKRLLIYFAILALISLFLAAGAHSPFGALYTALMKFVPGFATFRSAWYKFMPGLFFSYSVLLGVAAYYLLQKIKYLSLRTVLGIGLLLFILAYNYPYFQNSNFVHNKPFSLMVDVPEYVKELVSLRNTSSDDYRTLVIPHANTEFTIKTYSWGYWSSYPIFPLMTDKSFVQYDTYLFNDDENAFIKYIYQKLREKDYDSFNKVVKLAHIRYVLLTKDVVYDYYFAPMELPSFYENILQDTSRFTPIWKRGEWVLYEINDLAQLKKIDSISSLTMNSSPVQTIPALLDNSEQPFVLQSQIPETLRKKLPISEIYASFKCLSCTLLTDPDVPIIYYSRVNPGSWLYKIKMQNDLKKMPHDFTSSSSIYSILGFSMKRVSELDIMKPKILVQKVKDDALLTFRSLSANITVLESYLHQQTQSTYDFDLLKSMLSYLTFERENLQKIYAGDFMREDTQLISSLLWSTSHIEKLETELKDILHKYNWETTFIYDLAPSNQNTRTVFIDHIGVQKDAQNKSLLPYAYEIDGRVASLSAETFSKGLELRDIPSYASRLTLFFPSALNLLNNLKPSSVKLPNSTLVCMSSPVQDYLWNKKYRLSVTSTNSSAPKTVFIKRDYSYVATWDYTPEVNNYFTPDITLSPKNTAGEKTSFDFSGKPNDKGASVYLCTDPEFDPVQVYSDISVKEILIPQVYAMEQKGINTKKQPKVDFTRINPTHYRVKVSNATEPYILSFLEGYSPNWRLLSNSKLLPDHFRLNAYANGWYVDKQGSYTLDIVFYTQTTFYKGLIITFISVILGGLFLLFPFLKRKVNNV
;
A
#
# COMPACT_ATOMS: atom_id res chain seq x y z
N MET A 1 -19.02 55.97 -21.72
CA MET A 1 -18.77 56.01 -20.25
C MET A 1 -19.23 54.75 -19.49
N LYS A 2 -20.51 54.33 -19.56
CA LYS A 2 -21.00 53.10 -18.85
C LYS A 2 -20.28 51.79 -19.22
N PHE A 3 -19.88 51.62 -20.49
CA PHE A 3 -19.09 50.46 -20.95
C PHE A 3 -17.69 50.42 -20.30
N PHE A 4 -16.98 51.55 -20.29
CA PHE A 4 -15.67 51.70 -19.64
C PHE A 4 -15.73 51.48 -18.12
N ILE A 5 -16.78 51.97 -17.45
CA ILE A 5 -16.98 51.77 -15.99
C ILE A 5 -17.23 50.28 -15.68
N LYS A 6 -18.02 49.58 -16.51
CA LYS A 6 -18.30 48.15 -16.34
C LYS A 6 -17.06 47.27 -16.52
N GLN A 7 -16.14 47.68 -17.40
CA GLN A 7 -14.83 47.02 -17.56
C GLN A 7 -13.92 47.26 -16.35
N LYS A 8 -13.95 48.45 -15.73
CA LYS A 8 -13.16 48.74 -14.52
C LYS A 8 -13.52 47.85 -13.33
N PHE A 9 -14.81 47.57 -13.09
CA PHE A 9 -15.23 46.75 -11.94
C PHE A 9 -14.77 45.29 -12.07
N VAL A 10 -14.92 44.71 -13.26
CA VAL A 10 -14.44 43.35 -13.56
C VAL A 10 -12.92 43.28 -13.45
N LEU A 11 -12.22 44.31 -13.92
CA LEU A 11 -10.77 44.39 -13.80
C LEU A 11 -10.33 44.39 -12.33
N CYS A 12 -11.01 45.14 -11.45
CA CYS A 12 -10.72 45.11 -10.01
C CYS A 12 -10.91 43.71 -9.39
N GLU A 13 -12.00 43.02 -9.72
CA GLU A 13 -12.23 41.64 -9.25
C GLU A 13 -11.11 40.71 -9.73
N ILE A 14 -10.68 40.80 -11.00
CA ILE A 14 -9.59 40.01 -11.56
C ILE A 14 -8.25 40.33 -10.89
N ILE A 15 -7.95 41.61 -10.62
CA ILE A 15 -6.73 42.01 -9.91
C ILE A 15 -6.71 41.41 -8.50
N ILE A 16 -7.83 41.43 -7.78
CA ILE A 16 -7.93 40.79 -6.45
C ILE A 16 -7.61 39.30 -6.54
N LEU A 17 -8.19 38.58 -7.51
CA LEU A 17 -7.92 37.16 -7.71
C LEU A 17 -6.46 36.90 -8.10
N PHE A 18 -5.87 37.75 -8.92
CA PHE A 18 -4.46 37.66 -9.30
C PHE A 18 -3.55 37.85 -8.07
N VAL A 19 -3.79 38.87 -7.25
CA VAL A 19 -3.00 39.11 -6.01
C VAL A 19 -3.12 37.92 -5.06
N LEU A 20 -4.33 37.37 -4.88
CA LEU A 20 -4.52 36.18 -4.05
C LEU A 20 -3.86 34.93 -4.62
N SER A 21 -3.71 34.82 -5.94
CA SER A 21 -2.99 33.71 -6.56
C SER A 21 -1.48 33.73 -6.26
N LEU A 22 -0.95 34.84 -5.75
CA LEU A 22 0.46 34.96 -5.33
C LEU A 22 0.70 34.50 -3.89
N ILE A 23 -0.32 34.11 -3.12
CA ILE A 23 -0.16 33.60 -1.74
C ILE A 23 0.90 32.50 -1.63
N PRO A 24 1.02 31.53 -2.56
CA PRO A 24 2.05 30.50 -2.48
C PRO A 24 3.47 31.04 -2.36
N PHE A 25 3.77 32.25 -2.85
CA PHE A 25 5.09 32.86 -2.68
C PHE A 25 5.48 33.06 -1.21
N LEU A 26 4.52 33.13 -0.29
CA LEU A 26 4.75 33.22 1.15
C LEU A 26 5.22 31.90 1.76
N TRP A 27 4.94 30.76 1.12
CA TRP A 27 5.16 29.44 1.73
C TRP A 27 6.58 28.92 1.56
N PHE A 28 7.29 29.35 0.53
CA PHE A 28 8.55 28.74 0.12
C PHE A 28 9.76 29.43 0.73
N ALA A 29 10.58 28.66 1.43
CA ALA A 29 11.91 29.08 1.85
C ALA A 29 12.85 29.23 0.63
N PRO A 30 13.84 30.14 0.67
CA PRO A 30 14.88 30.20 -0.36
C PRO A 30 15.57 28.84 -0.54
N ASN A 31 15.83 28.45 -1.80
CA ASN A 31 16.50 27.20 -2.19
C ASN A 31 15.82 25.87 -1.80
N HIS A 32 14.68 25.87 -1.12
CA HIS A 32 13.98 24.63 -0.78
C HIS A 32 12.97 24.22 -1.85
N ILE A 33 12.78 22.91 -2.01
CA ILE A 33 11.80 22.30 -2.93
C ILE A 33 10.95 21.27 -2.21
N ILE A 34 9.68 21.16 -2.62
CA ILE A 34 8.76 20.13 -2.14
C ILE A 34 9.08 18.83 -2.88
N VAL A 35 9.57 17.83 -2.14
CA VAL A 35 9.89 16.49 -2.66
C VAL A 35 9.63 15.37 -1.63
N GLY A 36 9.12 15.71 -0.45
CA GLY A 36 8.71 14.73 0.57
C GLY A 36 7.32 14.15 0.34
N LEU A 37 6.96 13.16 1.16
CA LEU A 37 5.69 12.42 1.14
C LEU A 37 5.37 11.83 -0.26
N ASP A 38 4.11 11.87 -0.66
CA ASP A 38 3.63 11.44 -1.99
C ASP A 38 3.46 12.64 -2.94
N SER A 39 4.26 13.70 -2.78
CA SER A 39 4.05 14.97 -3.49
C SER A 39 4.17 14.89 -5.02
N GLY A 40 4.93 13.92 -5.54
CA GLY A 40 5.07 13.68 -6.98
C GLY A 40 5.77 14.82 -7.76
N TYR A 41 6.35 15.80 -7.06
CA TYR A 41 7.17 16.84 -7.67
C TYR A 41 8.61 16.35 -7.87
N PRO A 42 9.20 16.53 -9.06
CA PRO A 42 10.59 16.16 -9.28
C PRO A 42 11.57 17.22 -8.76
N VAL A 43 12.82 16.80 -8.60
CA VAL A 43 13.94 17.71 -8.38
C VAL A 43 14.39 18.32 -9.71
N ASP A 44 14.43 17.52 -10.78
CA ASP A 44 14.78 17.95 -12.15
C ASP A 44 13.58 17.74 -13.07
N TYR A 45 12.96 18.84 -13.53
CA TYR A 45 11.75 18.80 -14.34
C TYR A 45 11.94 18.29 -15.76
N GLU A 46 13.11 18.54 -16.36
CA GLU A 46 13.41 18.08 -17.73
C GLU A 46 13.65 16.58 -17.74
N LYS A 47 14.51 16.10 -16.83
CA LYS A 47 14.75 14.66 -16.68
C LYS A 47 13.51 13.91 -16.25
N TYR A 48 12.68 14.51 -15.41
CA TYR A 48 11.41 13.92 -15.06
C TYR A 48 10.48 13.78 -16.27
N LEU A 49 10.36 14.81 -17.13
CA LEU A 49 9.56 14.71 -18.35
C LEU A 49 10.13 13.66 -19.31
N ASP A 50 11.45 13.62 -19.50
CA ASP A 50 12.15 12.65 -20.35
C ASP A 50 11.81 11.21 -19.94
N GLN A 51 11.62 10.93 -18.65
CA GLN A 51 11.21 9.61 -18.18
C GLN A 51 9.73 9.33 -18.40
N ARG A 52 8.87 10.36 -18.31
CA ARG A 52 7.40 10.22 -18.38
C ARG A 52 6.83 10.13 -19.80
N VAL A 53 7.66 10.35 -20.82
CA VAL A 53 7.32 10.03 -22.22
C VAL A 53 7.54 8.55 -22.56
N PHE A 54 8.06 7.76 -21.61
CA PHE A 54 8.16 6.31 -21.71
C PHE A 54 7.17 5.60 -20.78
N THR A 55 6.62 4.48 -21.24
CA THR A 55 5.78 3.58 -20.45
C THR A 55 6.58 2.56 -19.65
N TRP A 56 7.92 2.59 -19.73
CA TRP A 56 8.83 1.80 -18.90
C TRP A 56 9.80 2.74 -18.18
N MET A 57 9.80 2.69 -16.85
CA MET A 57 10.69 3.49 -16.01
C MET A 57 11.87 2.64 -15.54
N ALA A 58 12.98 2.68 -16.30
CA ALA A 58 14.18 1.88 -16.02
C ALA A 58 14.98 2.33 -14.78
N SER A 59 14.74 3.56 -14.28
CA SER A 59 15.46 4.13 -13.13
C SER A 59 15.05 3.54 -11.78
N HIS A 60 13.89 2.89 -11.71
CA HIS A 60 13.34 2.39 -10.45
C HIS A 60 13.61 0.90 -10.29
N ASN A 61 14.50 0.52 -9.37
CA ASN A 61 14.87 -0.87 -9.09
C ASN A 61 15.22 -1.65 -10.37
N PHE A 62 14.54 -2.75 -10.66
CA PHE A 62 14.73 -3.54 -11.88
C PHE A 62 13.97 -2.98 -13.10
N GLY A 63 13.30 -1.84 -12.98
CA GLY A 63 12.44 -1.25 -13.99
C GLY A 63 10.97 -1.63 -13.79
N VAL A 64 10.07 -0.67 -13.98
CA VAL A 64 8.63 -0.84 -13.74
C VAL A 64 7.77 -0.33 -14.90
N ASP A 65 6.61 -0.97 -15.11
CA ASP A 65 5.61 -0.52 -16.08
C ASP A 65 4.94 0.77 -15.57
N PHE A 66 5.06 1.83 -16.35
CA PHE A 66 4.58 3.17 -16.04
C PHE A 66 3.31 3.54 -16.84
N SER A 67 2.71 2.59 -17.57
CA SER A 67 1.60 2.84 -18.50
C SER A 67 0.35 3.46 -17.85
N ALA A 68 0.08 3.19 -16.57
CA ALA A 68 -1.09 3.74 -15.86
C ALA A 68 -0.96 5.23 -15.50
N GLU A 69 0.26 5.77 -15.56
CA GLU A 69 0.65 7.06 -14.98
C GLU A 69 1.08 8.07 -16.04
N VAL A 70 1.17 7.69 -17.32
CA VAL A 70 1.54 8.60 -18.42
C VAL A 70 0.54 9.75 -18.63
N GLY A 71 -0.64 9.70 -18.01
CA GLY A 71 -1.64 10.78 -18.02
C GLY A 71 -1.18 12.08 -17.33
N VAL A 72 -0.06 12.08 -16.61
CA VAL A 72 0.51 13.28 -15.96
C VAL A 72 1.29 14.19 -16.91
N LEU A 73 1.45 13.80 -18.19
CA LEU A 73 2.23 14.55 -19.18
C LEU A 73 1.82 16.03 -19.29
N PRO A 74 0.52 16.40 -19.39
CA PRO A 74 0.14 17.82 -19.48
C PRO A 74 0.65 18.68 -18.31
N TYR A 75 0.72 18.10 -17.10
CA TYR A 75 1.20 18.80 -15.91
C TYR A 75 2.72 18.95 -15.91
N SER A 76 3.41 17.88 -16.30
CA SER A 76 4.87 17.82 -16.29
C SER A 76 5.48 18.69 -17.39
N SER A 77 4.81 18.80 -18.55
CA SER A 77 5.28 19.60 -19.68
C SER A 77 5.38 21.10 -19.40
N LEU A 78 4.45 21.67 -18.61
CA LEU A 78 4.52 23.08 -18.25
C LEU A 78 5.75 23.36 -17.38
N ALA A 79 6.00 22.49 -16.40
CA ALA A 79 7.14 22.62 -15.50
C ALA A 79 8.48 22.47 -16.25
N ALA A 80 8.57 21.49 -17.15
CA ALA A 80 9.75 21.27 -17.98
C ALA A 80 10.02 22.45 -18.94
N LEU A 81 8.98 23.06 -19.52
CA LEU A 81 9.14 24.25 -20.36
C LEU A 81 9.74 25.42 -19.57
N LEU A 82 9.29 25.64 -18.33
CA LEU A 82 9.84 26.68 -17.45
C LEU A 82 11.29 26.40 -17.06
N SER A 83 11.65 25.13 -16.86
CA SER A 83 13.03 24.69 -16.65
C SER A 83 13.91 25.00 -17.85
N HIS A 84 13.44 24.65 -19.05
CA HIS A 84 14.21 24.79 -20.30
C HIS A 84 14.60 26.24 -20.61
N ILE A 85 13.78 27.22 -20.20
CA ILE A 85 14.08 28.64 -20.35
C ILE A 85 14.98 29.20 -19.23
N GLY A 86 15.49 28.35 -18.34
CA GLY A 86 16.47 28.70 -17.31
C GLY A 86 15.91 29.16 -15.97
N ILE A 87 14.62 28.91 -15.67
CA ILE A 87 14.06 29.26 -14.35
C ILE A 87 14.53 28.23 -13.30
N PRO A 88 15.08 28.66 -12.15
CA PRO A 88 15.51 27.75 -11.09
C PRO A 88 14.36 26.85 -10.58
N TYR A 89 14.63 25.59 -10.26
CA TYR A 89 13.61 24.60 -9.89
C TYR A 89 12.70 25.03 -8.72
N PHE A 90 13.28 25.64 -7.68
CA PHE A 90 12.49 26.16 -6.56
C PHE A 90 11.54 27.29 -6.99
N SER A 91 11.92 28.10 -7.99
CA SER A 91 11.07 29.16 -8.54
C SER A 91 9.97 28.58 -9.44
N ILE A 92 10.23 27.48 -10.13
CA ILE A 92 9.22 26.76 -10.91
C ILE A 92 8.09 26.29 -10.00
N GLN A 93 8.38 25.67 -8.84
CA GLN A 93 7.33 25.26 -7.90
C GLN A 93 6.46 26.42 -7.45
N LYS A 94 7.06 27.56 -7.07
CA LYS A 94 6.30 28.79 -6.70
C LYS A 94 5.33 29.19 -7.80
N VAL A 95 5.83 29.27 -9.04
CA VAL A 95 5.05 29.67 -10.21
C VAL A 95 3.93 28.66 -10.50
N LEU A 96 4.20 27.35 -10.39
CA LEU A 96 3.20 26.31 -10.61
C LEU A 96 2.08 26.34 -9.57
N PHE A 97 2.42 26.51 -8.29
CA PHE A 97 1.41 26.66 -7.24
C PHE A 97 0.55 27.90 -7.46
N SER A 98 1.16 29.04 -7.79
CA SER A 98 0.42 30.26 -8.14
C SER A 98 -0.44 30.10 -9.39
N PHE A 99 0.06 29.38 -10.40
CA PHE A 99 -0.72 29.02 -11.58
C PHE A 99 -1.96 28.21 -11.19
N TRP A 100 -1.81 27.17 -10.36
CA TRP A 100 -2.92 26.36 -9.87
C TRP A 100 -3.96 27.18 -9.09
N PHE A 101 -3.52 28.06 -8.19
CA PHE A 101 -4.40 29.00 -7.52
C PHE A 101 -5.16 29.87 -8.52
N PHE A 102 -4.45 30.45 -9.49
CA PHE A 102 -5.05 31.35 -10.45
C PHE A 102 -6.12 30.66 -11.31
N VAL A 103 -5.86 29.45 -11.80
CA VAL A 103 -6.85 28.72 -12.62
C VAL A 103 -8.05 28.25 -11.81
N MET A 104 -7.87 27.85 -10.54
CA MET A 104 -8.98 27.49 -9.66
C MET A 104 -9.84 28.69 -9.27
N LEU A 105 -9.20 29.83 -8.92
CA LEU A 105 -9.90 31.09 -8.64
C LEU A 105 -10.64 31.57 -9.89
N GLY A 106 -9.97 31.52 -11.05
CA GLY A 106 -10.51 31.93 -12.33
C GLY A 106 -11.70 31.08 -12.79
N SER A 107 -11.61 29.75 -12.71
CA SER A 107 -12.70 28.85 -13.10
C SER A 107 -13.97 29.11 -12.29
N THR A 108 -13.81 29.22 -10.96
CA THR A 108 -14.90 29.45 -10.02
C THR A 108 -15.53 30.83 -10.22
N TYR A 109 -14.70 31.85 -10.37
CA TYR A 109 -15.16 33.20 -10.66
C TYR A 109 -15.91 33.29 -11.99
N LEU A 110 -15.41 32.65 -13.06
CA LEU A 110 -16.09 32.62 -14.37
C LEU A 110 -17.46 31.95 -14.28
N PHE A 111 -17.55 30.84 -13.53
CA PHE A 111 -18.81 30.16 -13.26
C PHE A 111 -19.80 31.07 -12.49
N LEU A 112 -19.36 31.67 -11.39
CA LEU A 112 -20.22 32.55 -10.58
C LEU A 112 -20.58 33.84 -11.31
N ARG A 113 -19.69 34.40 -12.13
CA ARG A 113 -19.97 35.58 -12.98
C ARG A 113 -21.01 35.28 -14.04
N TYR A 114 -21.03 34.07 -14.58
CA TYR A 114 -22.04 33.64 -15.53
C TYR A 114 -23.43 33.53 -14.88
N LEU A 115 -23.51 33.03 -13.64
CA LEU A 115 -24.78 32.99 -12.89
C LEU A 115 -25.21 34.39 -12.39
N TYR A 116 -24.26 35.20 -11.93
CA TYR A 116 -24.47 36.47 -11.24
C TYR A 116 -23.70 37.61 -11.91
N SER A 117 -24.11 38.00 -13.11
CA SER A 117 -23.40 38.92 -14.00
C SER A 117 -23.61 40.42 -13.73
N GLN A 118 -24.55 40.79 -12.83
CA GLN A 118 -24.75 42.20 -12.47
C GLN A 118 -23.73 42.63 -11.41
N ASP A 119 -23.29 43.89 -11.46
CA ASP A 119 -22.22 44.39 -10.59
C ASP A 119 -22.62 44.36 -9.11
N LYS A 120 -23.93 44.50 -8.80
CA LYS A 120 -24.46 44.37 -7.44
C LYS A 120 -24.14 43.02 -6.76
N TYR A 121 -23.92 41.96 -7.54
CA TYR A 121 -23.61 40.61 -7.04
C TYR A 121 -22.11 40.34 -6.86
N TRP A 122 -21.27 41.38 -6.78
CA TRP A 122 -19.83 41.26 -6.57
C TRP A 122 -19.47 40.34 -5.41
N PHE A 123 -20.20 40.44 -4.29
CA PHE A 123 -19.95 39.59 -3.12
C PHE A 123 -20.28 38.13 -3.38
N VAL A 124 -21.33 37.83 -4.17
CA VAL A 124 -21.63 36.43 -4.54
C VAL A 124 -20.45 35.83 -5.31
N ARG A 125 -19.86 36.61 -6.23
CA ARG A 125 -18.72 36.16 -7.04
C ARG A 125 -17.45 36.00 -6.21
N LEU A 126 -17.03 37.05 -5.50
CA LEU A 126 -15.80 37.00 -4.71
C LEU A 126 -15.94 36.10 -3.48
N GLY A 127 -17.02 36.24 -2.71
CA GLY A 127 -17.24 35.44 -1.49
C GLY A 127 -17.42 33.96 -1.78
N GLY A 128 -18.16 33.61 -2.84
CA GLY A 128 -18.27 32.21 -3.29
C GLY A 128 -16.93 31.65 -3.76
N THR A 129 -16.17 32.43 -4.54
CA THR A 129 -14.82 32.04 -5.00
C THR A 129 -13.86 31.84 -3.83
N PHE A 130 -13.87 32.76 -2.86
CA PHE A 130 -12.99 32.67 -1.68
C PHE A 130 -13.33 31.46 -0.84
N PHE A 131 -14.61 31.21 -0.57
CA PHE A 131 -15.01 30.04 0.21
C PHE A 131 -14.64 28.71 -0.47
N TYR A 132 -14.75 28.64 -1.80
CA TYR A 132 -14.40 27.43 -2.53
C TYR A 132 -12.90 27.12 -2.49
N ILE A 133 -12.04 28.15 -2.58
CA ILE A 133 -10.58 27.96 -2.66
C ILE A 133 -9.90 28.01 -1.30
N PHE A 134 -10.30 28.92 -0.42
CA PHE A 134 -9.77 29.01 0.95
C PHE A 134 -10.58 28.12 1.87
N ASN A 135 -10.22 26.84 1.88
CA ASN A 135 -10.80 25.86 2.78
C ASN A 135 -9.74 24.84 3.24
N LEU A 136 -9.91 24.31 4.44
CA LEU A 136 -8.90 23.46 5.08
C LEU A 136 -8.77 22.07 4.42
N HIS A 137 -9.75 21.61 3.65
CA HIS A 137 -9.62 20.39 2.86
C HIS A 137 -8.64 20.58 1.71
N LEU A 138 -8.83 21.63 0.89
CA LEU A 138 -7.91 21.93 -0.21
C LEU A 138 -6.51 22.21 0.35
N TYR A 139 -6.41 22.97 1.45
CA TYR A 139 -5.15 23.25 2.13
C TYR A 139 -4.34 21.98 2.43
N SER A 140 -4.95 20.96 3.03
CA SER A 140 -4.28 19.69 3.35
C SER A 140 -3.63 19.03 2.13
N PHE A 141 -4.24 19.15 0.95
CA PHE A 141 -3.66 18.63 -0.28
C PHE A 141 -2.58 19.52 -0.89
N MET A 142 -2.72 20.84 -0.75
CA MET A 142 -1.72 21.78 -1.25
C MET A 142 -0.39 21.59 -0.52
N ILE A 143 -0.43 21.43 0.81
CA ILE A 143 0.80 21.21 1.60
C ILE A 143 1.46 19.86 1.30
N GLN A 144 0.69 18.88 0.84
CA GLN A 144 1.20 17.58 0.40
C GLN A 144 1.73 17.61 -1.05
N GLY A 145 1.47 18.67 -1.82
CA GLY A 145 1.90 18.77 -3.22
C GLY A 145 1.06 17.98 -4.22
N GLU A 146 -0.14 17.51 -3.86
CA GLU A 146 -0.96 16.68 -4.74
C GLU A 146 -1.61 17.48 -5.89
N GLN A 147 -0.92 17.60 -7.04
CA GLN A 147 -1.46 18.32 -8.22
C GLN A 147 -2.82 17.80 -8.75
N PRO A 148 -3.09 16.48 -8.80
CA PRO A 148 -4.32 15.94 -9.36
C PRO A 148 -5.61 16.46 -8.71
N ILE A 149 -5.61 16.73 -7.39
CA ILE A 149 -6.79 17.28 -6.71
C ILE A 149 -7.01 18.76 -7.08
N LEU A 150 -5.94 19.54 -7.31
CA LEU A 150 -6.03 20.94 -7.73
C LEU A 150 -6.65 21.05 -9.13
N ALA A 151 -6.29 20.12 -10.00
CA ALA A 151 -6.90 19.94 -11.30
C ALA A 151 -8.41 19.65 -11.18
N SER A 152 -8.82 18.75 -10.27
CA SER A 152 -10.24 18.46 -10.01
C SER A 152 -11.02 19.68 -9.50
N TYR A 153 -10.44 20.46 -8.57
CA TYR A 153 -11.03 21.73 -8.09
C TYR A 153 -11.17 22.77 -9.23
N THR A 154 -10.26 22.76 -10.21
CA THR A 154 -10.37 23.62 -11.40
C THR A 154 -11.48 23.14 -12.33
N LEU A 155 -11.56 21.82 -12.53
CA LEU A 155 -12.45 21.18 -13.49
C LEU A 155 -13.92 21.31 -13.07
N LEU A 156 -14.26 21.16 -11.79
CA LEU A 156 -15.65 21.10 -11.34
C LEU A 156 -16.48 22.37 -11.66
N PRO A 157 -15.99 23.60 -11.41
CA PRO A 157 -16.67 24.83 -11.84
C PRO A 157 -16.74 24.98 -13.35
N LEU A 158 -15.67 24.66 -14.10
CA LEU A 158 -15.64 24.75 -15.56
C LEU A 158 -16.63 23.78 -16.20
N PHE A 159 -16.62 22.53 -15.73
CA PHE A 159 -17.53 21.48 -16.15
C PHE A 159 -18.98 21.92 -15.96
N THR A 160 -19.29 22.45 -14.78
CA THR A 160 -20.61 22.97 -14.45
C THR A 160 -21.01 24.14 -15.35
N LEU A 161 -20.12 25.13 -15.55
CA LEU A 161 -20.36 26.28 -16.41
C LEU A 161 -20.69 25.84 -17.85
N ILE A 162 -19.90 24.94 -18.42
CA ILE A 162 -20.08 24.44 -19.78
C ILE A 162 -21.41 23.66 -19.90
N LEU A 163 -21.72 22.80 -18.91
CA LEU A 163 -23.00 22.08 -18.89
C LEU A 163 -24.20 23.02 -18.75
N ILE A 164 -24.16 24.04 -17.90
CA ILE A 164 -25.29 24.98 -17.76
C ILE A 164 -25.52 25.73 -19.08
N LYS A 165 -24.46 26.15 -19.77
CA LYS A 165 -24.56 26.77 -21.10
C LYS A 165 -25.18 25.83 -22.13
N PHE A 166 -24.84 24.54 -22.09
CA PHE A 166 -25.49 23.52 -22.93
C PHE A 166 -26.98 23.38 -22.62
N ILE A 167 -27.34 23.28 -21.33
CA ILE A 167 -28.73 23.15 -20.88
C ILE A 167 -29.57 24.38 -21.27
N ARG A 168 -28.95 25.57 -21.26
CA ARG A 168 -29.58 26.82 -21.71
C ARG A 168 -29.58 26.99 -23.23
N ASN A 169 -29.16 25.97 -23.99
CA ASN A 169 -29.03 25.98 -25.45
C ASN A 169 -28.09 27.08 -26.01
N GLU A 170 -27.16 27.58 -25.20
CA GLU A 170 -26.13 28.55 -25.64
C GLU A 170 -24.98 27.86 -26.37
N LEU A 171 -24.77 26.56 -26.09
CA LEU A 171 -23.79 25.70 -26.75
C LEU A 171 -24.50 24.54 -27.44
N SER A 172 -24.00 24.17 -28.63
CA SER A 172 -24.44 22.94 -29.28
C SER A 172 -23.86 21.71 -28.60
N MET A 173 -24.48 20.55 -28.83
CA MET A 173 -24.04 19.24 -28.33
C MET A 173 -22.55 18.99 -28.58
N LEU A 174 -22.12 19.15 -29.84
CA LEU A 174 -20.73 18.89 -30.25
C LEU A 174 -19.75 19.93 -29.67
N LYS A 175 -20.10 21.21 -29.64
CA LYS A 175 -19.27 22.26 -29.01
C LYS A 175 -19.08 22.00 -27.52
N THR A 176 -20.13 21.56 -26.84
CA THR A 176 -20.09 21.21 -25.42
C THR A 176 -19.15 20.02 -25.19
N ALA A 177 -19.30 18.95 -25.98
CA ALA A 177 -18.44 17.78 -25.90
C ALA A 177 -16.96 18.11 -26.15
N VAL A 178 -16.64 18.92 -27.16
CA VAL A 178 -15.25 19.34 -27.45
C VAL A 178 -14.68 20.21 -26.32
N LEU A 179 -15.42 21.23 -25.85
CA LEU A 179 -14.96 22.10 -24.76
C LEU A 179 -14.71 21.35 -23.45
N LEU A 180 -15.60 20.41 -23.09
CA LEU A 180 -15.39 19.57 -21.91
C LEU A 180 -14.17 18.68 -22.07
N ASN A 181 -13.93 18.11 -23.25
CA ASN A 181 -12.76 17.26 -23.48
C ASN A 181 -11.44 18.03 -23.43
N PHE A 182 -11.39 19.30 -23.84
CA PHE A 182 -10.26 20.18 -23.53
C PHE A 182 -10.08 20.40 -22.02
N ALA A 183 -11.18 20.61 -21.29
CA ALA A 183 -11.12 20.77 -19.84
C ALA A 183 -10.62 19.50 -19.15
N TYR A 184 -11.06 18.31 -19.57
CA TYR A 184 -10.58 17.03 -19.02
C TYR A 184 -9.13 16.73 -19.43
N LEU A 185 -8.70 17.04 -20.65
CA LEU A 185 -7.31 16.85 -21.06
C LEU A 185 -6.34 17.67 -20.18
N LEU A 186 -6.73 18.91 -19.85
CA LEU A 186 -5.91 19.81 -19.06
C LEU A 186 -6.08 19.62 -17.55
N PHE A 187 -7.26 19.21 -17.09
CA PHE A 187 -7.63 19.22 -15.67
C PHE A 187 -8.22 17.88 -15.15
N GLY A 188 -8.09 16.80 -15.91
CA GLY A 188 -8.66 15.47 -15.62
C GLY A 188 -7.91 14.63 -14.58
N ALA A 189 -7.11 15.25 -13.72
CA ALA A 189 -6.39 14.64 -12.61
C ALA A 189 -5.35 13.56 -12.97
N GLY A 190 -4.73 13.60 -14.16
CA GLY A 190 -3.46 12.88 -14.41
C GLY A 190 -3.56 11.45 -14.92
N GLY A 191 -4.68 11.05 -15.52
CA GLY A 191 -4.83 9.74 -16.16
C GLY A 191 -5.72 8.78 -15.37
N VAL A 192 -5.44 7.48 -15.47
CA VAL A 192 -6.35 6.44 -14.94
C VAL A 192 -6.35 6.42 -13.41
N ARG A 193 -5.19 6.59 -12.75
CA ARG A 193 -5.13 6.70 -11.28
C ARG A 193 -5.83 7.95 -10.74
N GLY A 194 -6.02 8.95 -11.60
CA GLY A 194 -6.79 10.18 -11.32
C GLY A 194 -8.31 10.04 -11.39
N VAL A 195 -8.84 8.96 -11.97
CA VAL A 195 -10.29 8.75 -12.15
C VAL A 195 -11.11 8.90 -10.86
N PRO A 196 -10.66 8.46 -9.67
CA PRO A 196 -11.41 8.67 -8.43
C PRO A 196 -11.61 10.16 -8.07
N LEU A 197 -10.74 11.05 -8.56
CA LEU A 197 -10.79 12.48 -8.27
C LEU A 197 -11.82 13.23 -9.11
N ILE A 198 -12.30 12.65 -10.22
CA ILE A 198 -13.37 13.23 -11.04
C ILE A 198 -14.78 12.78 -10.58
N GLY A 199 -14.88 12.01 -9.48
CA GLY A 199 -16.17 11.62 -8.88
C GLY A 199 -17.16 12.78 -8.69
N PRO A 200 -16.74 13.97 -8.20
CA PRO A 200 -17.62 15.13 -8.07
C PRO A 200 -18.22 15.64 -9.39
N THR A 201 -17.49 15.58 -10.52
CA THR A 201 -18.03 16.02 -11.81
C THR A 201 -19.05 15.03 -12.35
N ILE A 202 -18.84 13.72 -12.12
CA ILE A 202 -19.82 12.67 -12.44
C ILE A 202 -21.10 12.89 -11.64
N LEU A 203 -20.98 13.12 -10.32
CA LEU A 203 -22.10 13.41 -9.44
C LEU A 203 -22.86 14.68 -9.88
N MET A 204 -22.12 15.74 -10.19
CA MET A 204 -22.68 16.99 -10.70
C MET A 204 -23.46 16.78 -12.01
N GLY A 205 -22.87 16.04 -12.96
CA GLY A 205 -23.50 15.70 -14.23
C GLY A 205 -24.77 14.86 -14.05
N ALA A 206 -24.78 13.89 -13.14
CA ALA A 206 -25.96 13.10 -12.85
C ALA A 206 -27.08 13.96 -12.22
N THR A 207 -26.75 14.76 -11.22
CA THR A 207 -27.73 15.57 -10.49
C THR A 207 -28.31 16.70 -11.34
N ILE A 208 -27.52 17.34 -12.22
CA ILE A 208 -28.02 18.44 -13.08
C ILE A 208 -29.05 17.92 -14.09
N VAL A 209 -28.87 16.69 -14.58
CA VAL A 209 -29.83 16.01 -15.46
C VAL A 209 -31.12 15.70 -14.72
N LEU A 210 -31.03 15.16 -13.50
CA LEU A 210 -32.19 14.89 -12.65
C LEU A 210 -32.96 16.18 -12.34
N TYR A 211 -32.26 17.26 -11.99
CA TYR A 211 -32.86 18.57 -11.78
C TYR A 211 -33.63 19.04 -13.02
N HIS A 212 -33.01 19.00 -14.20
CA HIS A 212 -33.69 19.42 -15.42
C HIS A 212 -34.89 18.51 -15.75
N PHE A 213 -34.76 17.20 -15.54
CA PHE A 213 -35.85 16.25 -15.74
C PHE A 213 -37.08 16.53 -14.85
N MET A 214 -36.85 16.88 -13.58
CA MET A 214 -37.93 17.17 -12.62
C MET A 214 -38.68 18.45 -12.97
N PHE A 215 -37.99 19.49 -13.46
CA PHE A 215 -38.55 20.84 -13.62
C PHE A 215 -38.92 21.24 -15.06
N SER A 216 -38.62 20.43 -16.08
CA SER A 216 -39.01 20.70 -17.48
C SER A 216 -40.40 20.17 -17.84
N TRP A 217 -41.05 20.73 -18.88
CA TRP A 217 -42.37 20.28 -19.36
C TRP A 217 -42.32 18.90 -20.02
N LYS A 218 -43.39 18.09 -19.96
CA LYS A 218 -43.41 16.69 -20.48
C LYS A 218 -42.88 16.57 -21.92
N LYS A 219 -43.26 17.47 -22.84
CA LYS A 219 -42.82 17.47 -24.25
C LYS A 219 -41.34 17.87 -24.39
N GLU A 220 -40.85 18.77 -23.53
CA GLU A 220 -39.46 19.22 -23.50
C GLU A 220 -38.52 18.17 -22.86
N ARG A 221 -39.01 17.37 -21.90
CA ARG A 221 -38.24 16.32 -21.22
C ARG A 221 -37.66 15.29 -22.20
N TYR A 222 -38.47 14.78 -23.13
CA TYR A 222 -38.01 13.75 -24.07
C TYR A 222 -36.98 14.28 -25.07
N SER A 223 -37.20 15.50 -25.60
CA SER A 223 -36.23 16.16 -26.49
C SER A 223 -34.91 16.40 -25.76
N TYR A 224 -34.96 16.83 -24.50
CA TYR A 224 -33.79 17.05 -23.68
C TYR A 224 -33.03 15.76 -23.38
N ILE A 225 -33.71 14.68 -22.97
CA ILE A 225 -33.08 13.38 -22.73
C ILE A 225 -32.33 12.90 -23.98
N LYS A 226 -32.94 13.02 -25.16
CA LYS A 226 -32.28 12.68 -26.43
C LYS A 226 -31.04 13.55 -26.69
N LYS A 227 -31.16 14.87 -26.52
CA LYS A 227 -30.02 15.79 -26.67
C LYS A 227 -28.90 15.48 -25.69
N PHE A 228 -29.23 15.19 -24.44
CA PHE A 228 -28.27 14.87 -23.40
C PHE A 228 -27.60 13.51 -23.64
N ALA A 229 -28.37 12.48 -24.03
CA ALA A 229 -27.83 11.18 -24.41
C ALA A 229 -26.89 11.29 -25.62
N GLY A 230 -27.29 12.05 -26.65
CA GLY A 230 -26.43 12.35 -27.79
C GLY A 230 -25.16 13.11 -27.39
N PHE A 231 -25.28 14.08 -26.47
CA PHE A 231 -24.14 14.77 -25.88
C PHE A 231 -23.22 13.79 -25.15
N LEU A 232 -23.76 12.89 -24.33
CA LEU A 232 -22.97 11.94 -23.56
C LEU A 232 -22.21 10.98 -24.48
N ILE A 233 -22.88 10.46 -25.52
CA ILE A 233 -22.24 9.62 -26.54
C ILE A 233 -21.10 10.39 -27.24
N ALA A 234 -21.37 11.62 -27.68
CA ALA A 234 -20.35 12.45 -28.33
C ALA A 234 -19.20 12.79 -27.38
N PHE A 235 -19.50 13.11 -26.12
CA PHE A 235 -18.51 13.38 -25.09
C PHE A 235 -17.62 12.17 -24.86
N LEU A 236 -18.18 10.98 -24.66
CA LEU A 236 -17.43 9.75 -24.43
C LEU A 236 -16.58 9.36 -25.64
N ALA A 237 -17.14 9.44 -26.85
CA ALA A 237 -16.40 9.15 -28.07
C ALA A 237 -15.20 10.10 -28.24
N ILE A 238 -15.41 11.41 -28.06
CA ILE A 238 -14.33 12.41 -28.13
C ILE A 238 -13.36 12.25 -26.96
N PHE A 239 -13.83 11.86 -25.77
CA PHE A 239 -12.98 11.62 -24.59
C PHE A 239 -11.95 10.52 -24.84
N ILE A 240 -12.39 9.40 -25.42
CA ILE A 240 -11.49 8.31 -25.79
C ILE A 240 -10.42 8.79 -26.78
N LEU A 241 -10.80 9.61 -27.76
CA LEU A 241 -9.88 10.14 -28.76
C LEU A 241 -8.89 11.17 -28.18
N PHE A 242 -9.39 12.13 -27.40
CA PHE A 242 -8.59 13.17 -26.74
C PHE A 242 -7.63 12.62 -25.69
N ASN A 243 -7.95 11.45 -25.10
CA ASN A 243 -7.16 10.85 -24.04
C ASN A 243 -6.57 9.49 -24.44
N ALA A 244 -6.55 9.19 -25.74
CA ALA A 244 -6.03 7.94 -26.29
C ALA A 244 -4.58 7.66 -25.86
N TYR A 245 -3.77 8.71 -25.67
CA TYR A 245 -2.37 8.58 -25.25
C TYR A 245 -2.17 7.83 -23.93
N TYR A 246 -3.07 7.94 -22.95
CA TYR A 246 -2.99 7.12 -21.72
C TYR A 246 -4.01 5.98 -21.68
N ILE A 247 -5.16 6.11 -22.36
CA ILE A 247 -6.20 5.07 -22.35
C ILE A 247 -5.71 3.80 -23.07
N ILE A 248 -5.13 3.95 -24.26
CA ILE A 248 -4.72 2.79 -25.07
C ILE A 248 -3.58 1.99 -24.41
N PRO A 249 -2.46 2.58 -23.95
CA PRO A 249 -1.43 1.79 -23.27
C PRO A 249 -1.90 1.16 -21.96
N PHE A 250 -2.80 1.82 -21.22
CA PHE A 250 -3.40 1.24 -20.02
C PHE A 250 -4.26 0.00 -20.31
N ILE A 251 -5.03 -0.02 -21.40
CA ILE A 251 -5.85 -1.19 -21.77
C ILE A 251 -4.97 -2.44 -21.94
N SER A 252 -3.76 -2.30 -22.49
CA SER A 252 -2.82 -3.42 -22.64
C SER A 252 -2.25 -3.93 -21.31
N SER A 253 -2.12 -3.09 -20.28
CA SER A 253 -1.60 -3.47 -18.96
C SER A 253 -2.69 -3.71 -17.90
N PHE A 254 -3.97 -3.50 -18.25
CA PHE A 254 -5.09 -3.50 -17.30
C PHE A 254 -5.15 -4.74 -16.40
N SER A 255 -5.04 -5.94 -16.97
CA SER A 255 -5.18 -7.19 -16.20
C SER A 255 -4.08 -7.34 -15.13
N GLN A 256 -2.83 -7.02 -15.50
CA GLN A 256 -1.68 -7.08 -14.60
C GLN A 256 -1.81 -6.03 -13.49
N GLU A 257 -2.14 -4.78 -13.87
CA GLU A 257 -2.30 -3.69 -12.91
C GLU A 257 -3.48 -3.94 -11.97
N PHE A 258 -4.62 -4.42 -12.49
CA PHE A 258 -5.81 -4.69 -11.69
C PHE A 258 -5.54 -5.74 -10.61
N ASN A 259 -4.93 -6.87 -10.98
CA ASN A 259 -4.62 -7.93 -10.02
C ASN A 259 -3.65 -7.44 -8.93
N SER A 260 -2.60 -6.71 -9.32
CA SER A 260 -1.63 -6.15 -8.37
C SER A 260 -2.30 -5.16 -7.40
N GLN A 261 -3.09 -4.21 -7.91
CA GLN A 261 -3.75 -3.20 -7.08
C GLN A 261 -4.79 -3.80 -6.14
N VAL A 262 -5.51 -4.85 -6.56
CA VAL A 262 -6.45 -5.57 -5.68
C VAL A 262 -5.71 -6.28 -4.55
N THR A 263 -4.57 -6.90 -4.83
CA THR A 263 -3.73 -7.54 -3.81
C THR A 263 -3.19 -6.51 -2.81
N ILE A 264 -2.61 -5.40 -3.29
CA ILE A 264 -2.11 -4.30 -2.45
C ILE A 264 -3.22 -3.74 -1.55
N ALA A 265 -4.44 -3.63 -2.08
CA ALA A 265 -5.59 -3.14 -1.31
C ALA A 265 -6.12 -4.14 -0.28
N GLY A 266 -5.53 -5.35 -0.14
CA GLY A 266 -6.02 -6.41 0.73
C GLY A 266 -7.34 -7.02 0.24
N GLY A 267 -7.55 -7.02 -1.07
CA GLY A 267 -8.80 -7.44 -1.70
C GLY A 267 -9.99 -6.51 -1.41
N PRO A 268 -11.22 -6.94 -1.74
CA PRO A 268 -12.43 -6.15 -1.49
C PRO A 268 -12.67 -5.82 -0.01
N GLU A 269 -12.31 -6.72 0.91
CA GLU A 269 -12.46 -6.48 2.35
C GLU A 269 -11.39 -5.52 2.89
N GLY A 270 -10.16 -5.55 2.39
CA GLY A 270 -9.13 -4.57 2.74
C GLY A 270 -9.49 -3.15 2.29
N ALA A 271 -10.05 -2.98 1.09
CA ALA A 271 -10.57 -1.69 0.63
C ALA A 271 -11.69 -1.14 1.56
N ILE A 272 -12.53 -2.02 2.10
CA ILE A 272 -13.61 -1.65 3.02
C ILE A 272 -13.08 -1.37 4.42
N SER A 273 -12.08 -2.12 4.88
CA SER A 273 -11.37 -1.84 6.12
C SER A 273 -10.73 -0.44 6.07
N TRP A 274 -10.05 -0.12 4.97
CA TRP A 274 -9.52 1.22 4.71
C TRP A 274 -10.60 2.30 4.72
N ALA A 275 -11.73 2.07 4.06
CA ALA A 275 -12.85 3.01 4.06
C ALA A 275 -13.41 3.24 5.47
N LYS A 276 -13.50 2.20 6.31
CA LYS A 276 -13.91 2.34 7.72
C LYS A 276 -12.91 3.14 8.54
N PHE A 277 -11.60 2.88 8.35
CA PHE A 277 -10.54 3.61 9.04
C PHE A 277 -10.54 5.10 8.66
N ILE A 278 -10.55 5.43 7.37
CA ILE A 278 -10.54 6.82 6.89
C ILE A 278 -11.83 7.56 7.27
N SER A 279 -12.97 6.88 7.33
CA SER A 279 -14.25 7.47 7.72
C SER A 279 -14.52 7.45 9.23
N SER A 280 -13.59 7.03 10.08
CA SER A 280 -13.83 6.88 11.52
C SER A 280 -14.31 8.18 12.19
N ASN A 281 -13.76 9.32 11.78
CA ASN A 281 -14.10 10.66 12.29
C ASN A 281 -14.98 11.49 11.33
N ALA A 282 -15.49 10.88 10.27
CA ALA A 282 -16.36 11.52 9.26
C ALA A 282 -17.84 11.57 9.71
N SER A 283 -18.09 11.82 11.00
CA SER A 283 -19.45 11.96 11.54
C SER A 283 -20.18 13.14 10.92
N PHE A 284 -21.51 13.06 10.75
CA PHE A 284 -22.27 14.17 10.16
C PHE A 284 -22.00 15.50 10.88
N THR A 285 -21.85 15.50 12.22
CA THR A 285 -21.45 16.69 12.99
C THR A 285 -20.11 17.26 12.51
N ASN A 286 -19.10 16.42 12.34
CA ASN A 286 -17.79 16.83 11.85
C ASN A 286 -17.83 17.27 10.38
N LEU A 287 -18.61 16.59 9.53
CA LEU A 287 -18.83 16.99 8.14
C LEU A 287 -19.55 18.36 8.07
N PHE A 288 -20.50 18.63 8.96
CA PHE A 288 -21.17 19.93 9.10
C PHE A 288 -20.22 21.03 9.55
N ARG A 289 -19.13 20.70 10.25
CA ARG A 289 -18.04 21.63 10.57
C ARG A 289 -17.00 21.74 9.45
N LEU A 290 -17.15 20.93 8.39
CA LEU A 290 -16.21 20.77 7.28
C LEU A 290 -14.85 20.16 7.74
N GLN A 291 -14.89 19.30 8.76
CA GLN A 291 -13.72 18.74 9.47
C GLN A 291 -13.83 17.21 9.67
N GLY A 292 -14.05 16.46 8.59
CA GLY A 292 -14.21 15.00 8.61
C GLY A 292 -12.94 14.19 8.33
N ASP A 293 -11.78 14.84 8.23
CA ASP A 293 -10.50 14.16 8.01
C ASP A 293 -10.07 13.40 9.28
N ASN A 294 -9.86 12.09 9.16
CA ASN A 294 -9.39 11.26 10.26
C ASN A 294 -8.03 11.71 10.83
N ASN A 295 -7.16 12.29 10.00
CA ASN A 295 -5.83 12.71 10.43
C ASN A 295 -5.89 13.81 11.50
N TRP A 296 -6.93 14.65 11.50
CA TRP A 296 -7.09 15.71 12.49
C TRP A 296 -7.22 15.20 13.93
N TYR A 297 -7.81 14.03 14.11
CA TYR A 297 -8.16 13.48 15.42
C TYR A 297 -7.20 12.38 15.87
N SER A 298 -6.63 11.64 14.92
CA SER A 298 -5.73 10.52 15.23
C SER A 298 -4.28 10.96 15.45
N LYS A 299 -3.81 11.99 14.73
CA LYS A 299 -2.47 12.59 14.85
C LYS A 299 -2.55 14.08 14.46
N PRO A 300 -2.96 14.96 15.37
CA PRO A 300 -3.28 16.34 15.00
C PRO A 300 -2.11 17.05 14.30
N TYR A 301 -2.36 17.58 13.10
CA TYR A 301 -1.46 18.50 12.44
C TYR A 301 -1.31 19.79 13.25
N LEU A 302 -0.20 20.53 13.06
CA LEU A 302 0.10 21.77 13.76
C LEU A 302 -1.08 22.77 13.83
N PHE A 303 -1.93 22.82 12.81
CA PHE A 303 -3.07 23.75 12.75
C PHE A 303 -4.40 23.15 13.23
N SER A 304 -4.58 21.82 13.27
CA SER A 304 -5.90 21.22 13.57
C SER A 304 -6.32 21.47 15.03
N ASN A 305 -5.37 21.50 15.98
CA ASN A 305 -5.65 21.76 17.39
C ASN A 305 -6.39 23.08 17.60
N ALA A 306 -6.01 24.14 16.87
CA ALA A 306 -6.70 25.41 16.96
C ALA A 306 -8.21 25.28 16.67
N TYR A 307 -8.60 24.46 15.70
CA TYR A 307 -10.01 24.26 15.33
C TYR A 307 -10.75 23.21 16.17
N LEU A 308 -10.01 22.39 16.92
CA LEU A 308 -10.56 21.35 17.79
C LEU A 308 -10.71 21.82 19.24
N GLU A 309 -9.88 22.76 19.69
CA GLU A 309 -9.83 23.20 21.09
C GLU A 309 -10.36 24.62 21.30
N ASN A 310 -10.21 25.52 20.32
CA ASN A 310 -10.63 26.91 20.50
C ASN A 310 -12.16 27.05 20.34
N PRO A 311 -12.91 27.43 21.39
CA PRO A 311 -14.37 27.48 21.35
C PRO A 311 -14.93 28.45 20.30
N ILE A 312 -14.19 29.53 20.00
CA ILE A 312 -14.59 30.49 18.97
C ILE A 312 -14.48 29.85 17.59
N LEU A 313 -13.35 29.20 17.27
CA LEU A 313 -13.17 28.54 15.97
C LEU A 313 -14.14 27.36 15.79
N ILE A 314 -14.43 26.62 16.86
CA ILE A 314 -15.46 25.57 16.86
C ILE A 314 -16.83 26.17 16.53
N LEU A 315 -17.25 27.24 17.20
CA LEU A 315 -18.53 27.89 16.94
C LEU A 315 -18.61 28.44 15.51
N LEU A 316 -17.54 29.09 15.04
CA LEU A 316 -17.44 29.63 13.68
C LEU A 316 -17.49 28.53 12.61
N SER A 317 -16.98 27.32 12.89
CA SER A 317 -17.02 26.20 11.94
C SER A 317 -18.46 25.81 11.53
N PHE A 318 -19.43 25.95 12.45
CA PHE A 318 -20.85 25.72 12.14
C PHE A 318 -21.50 26.86 11.36
N ALA A 319 -21.00 28.09 11.53
CA ALA A 319 -21.61 29.29 10.94
C ALA A 319 -21.64 29.21 9.40
N PHE A 320 -20.59 28.65 8.78
CA PHE A 320 -20.55 28.45 7.33
C PHE A 320 -21.65 27.52 6.85
N SER A 321 -21.81 26.36 7.48
CA SER A 321 -22.84 25.40 7.06
C SER A 321 -24.25 25.94 7.32
N ILE A 322 -24.50 26.52 8.50
CA ILE A 322 -25.80 27.13 8.84
C ILE A 322 -26.18 28.20 7.83
N LEU A 323 -25.23 29.08 7.50
CA LEU A 323 -25.46 30.14 6.51
C LEU A 323 -25.71 29.57 5.11
N ALA A 324 -25.00 28.52 4.69
CA ALA A 324 -25.20 27.86 3.41
C ALA A 324 -26.63 27.29 3.28
N TRP A 325 -27.06 26.53 4.29
CA TRP A 325 -28.40 25.92 4.31
C TRP A 325 -29.53 26.95 4.42
N SER A 326 -29.26 28.15 4.92
CA SER A 326 -30.24 29.24 4.97
C SER A 326 -30.53 29.88 3.60
N ALA A 327 -29.67 29.69 2.59
CA ALA A 327 -29.75 30.41 1.32
C ALA A 327 -31.13 30.29 0.62
N PRO A 328 -31.73 29.08 0.47
CA PRO A 328 -33.04 28.94 -0.17
C PRO A 328 -34.20 29.60 0.61
N LEU A 329 -34.01 29.86 1.91
CA LEU A 329 -35.01 30.52 2.77
C LEU A 329 -34.97 32.04 2.61
N LEU A 330 -33.81 32.61 2.29
CA LEU A 330 -33.59 34.06 2.17
C LEU A 330 -34.04 34.60 0.81
N VAL A 331 -34.07 33.77 -0.24
CA VAL A 331 -34.37 34.19 -1.60
C VAL A 331 -35.87 34.14 -1.91
N LYS A 332 -36.39 35.27 -2.41
CA LYS A 332 -37.80 35.41 -2.83
C LYS A 332 -38.03 35.03 -4.29
N ASP A 333 -37.04 35.24 -5.17
CA ASP A 333 -37.18 34.90 -6.60
C ASP A 333 -37.32 33.37 -6.77
N LYS A 334 -38.38 32.94 -7.47
CA LYS A 334 -38.70 31.51 -7.62
C LYS A 334 -37.66 30.76 -8.46
N LYS A 335 -37.05 31.40 -9.46
CA LYS A 335 -36.07 30.73 -10.34
C LYS A 335 -34.74 30.56 -9.62
N GLU A 336 -34.29 31.59 -8.94
CA GLU A 336 -33.09 31.56 -8.12
C GLU A 336 -33.24 30.59 -6.95
N LYS A 337 -34.39 30.62 -6.24
CA LYS A 337 -34.67 29.66 -5.17
C LYS A 337 -34.59 28.20 -5.64
N ARG A 338 -35.09 27.87 -6.83
CA ARG A 338 -34.96 26.51 -7.40
C ARG A 338 -33.50 26.12 -7.67
N LEU A 339 -32.70 27.06 -8.17
CA LEU A 339 -31.26 26.85 -8.37
C LEU A 339 -30.55 26.59 -7.03
N LEU A 340 -30.89 27.33 -5.98
CA LEU A 340 -30.31 27.11 -4.65
C LEU A 340 -30.75 25.77 -4.03
N ILE A 341 -32.00 25.37 -4.22
CA ILE A 341 -32.47 24.03 -3.78
C ILE A 341 -31.67 22.93 -4.49
N TYR A 342 -31.37 23.10 -5.78
CA TYR A 342 -30.50 22.17 -6.50
C TYR A 342 -29.12 22.03 -5.85
N PHE A 343 -28.43 23.16 -5.59
CA PHE A 343 -27.13 23.13 -4.92
C PHE A 343 -27.22 22.59 -3.49
N ALA A 344 -28.34 22.82 -2.78
CA ALA A 344 -28.58 22.22 -1.46
C ALA A 344 -28.73 20.69 -1.54
N ILE A 345 -29.39 20.15 -2.58
CA ILE A 345 -29.48 18.71 -2.81
C ILE A 345 -28.10 18.14 -3.17
N LEU A 346 -27.33 18.81 -4.03
CA LEU A 346 -25.97 18.39 -4.36
C LEU A 346 -25.06 18.38 -3.13
N ALA A 347 -25.18 19.39 -2.27
CA ALA A 347 -24.50 19.45 -0.97
C ALA A 347 -24.89 18.26 -0.09
N LEU A 348 -26.19 17.93 0.01
CA LEU A 348 -26.67 16.80 0.81
C LEU A 348 -26.10 15.46 0.34
N ILE A 349 -26.10 15.22 -0.97
CA ILE A 349 -25.56 13.98 -1.55
C ILE A 349 -24.04 13.92 -1.36
N SER A 350 -23.34 15.04 -1.57
CA SER A 350 -21.89 15.12 -1.34
C SER A 350 -21.54 14.87 0.12
N LEU A 351 -22.32 15.41 1.06
CA LEU A 351 -22.17 15.18 2.50
C LEU A 351 -22.33 13.69 2.85
N PHE A 352 -23.37 13.05 2.31
CA PHE A 352 -23.59 11.61 2.48
C PHE A 352 -22.43 10.77 1.95
N LEU A 353 -21.94 11.08 0.74
CA LEU A 353 -20.85 10.33 0.14
C LEU A 353 -19.52 10.60 0.85
N ALA A 354 -19.28 11.81 1.34
CA ALA A 354 -18.10 12.16 2.11
C ALA A 354 -18.06 11.47 3.49
N ALA A 355 -19.21 11.14 4.08
CA ALA A 355 -19.31 10.33 5.30
C ALA A 355 -18.71 8.93 5.12
N GLY A 356 -18.70 8.40 3.89
CA GLY A 356 -18.12 7.10 3.57
C GLY A 356 -18.73 5.96 4.40
N ALA A 357 -17.88 5.16 5.03
CA ALA A 357 -18.30 4.02 5.84
C ALA A 357 -18.80 4.40 7.26
N HIS A 358 -18.90 5.69 7.60
CA HIS A 358 -19.37 6.16 8.90
C HIS A 358 -20.89 5.98 9.10
N SER A 359 -21.32 5.70 10.33
CA SER A 359 -22.73 5.56 10.73
C SER A 359 -23.52 6.88 10.57
N PRO A 360 -24.86 6.89 10.32
CA PRO A 360 -25.78 5.75 10.19
C PRO A 360 -25.82 5.11 8.80
N PHE A 361 -25.28 5.76 7.76
CA PHE A 361 -25.43 5.29 6.38
C PHE A 361 -24.24 4.49 5.82
N GLY A 362 -23.21 4.24 6.62
CA GLY A 362 -22.02 3.50 6.20
C GLY A 362 -22.31 2.10 5.64
N ALA A 363 -23.41 1.47 6.06
CA ALA A 363 -23.86 0.19 5.49
C ALA A 363 -24.24 0.32 4.00
N LEU A 364 -24.84 1.44 3.60
CA LEU A 364 -25.17 1.71 2.20
C LEU A 364 -23.91 2.01 1.40
N TYR A 365 -22.98 2.80 1.95
CA TYR A 365 -21.70 3.09 1.28
C TYR A 365 -20.87 1.82 1.05
N THR A 366 -20.77 0.97 2.07
CA THR A 366 -20.08 -0.32 1.95
C THR A 366 -20.80 -1.28 1.00
N ALA A 367 -22.14 -1.23 0.90
CA ALA A 367 -22.88 -1.96 -0.12
C ALA A 367 -22.56 -1.45 -1.54
N LEU A 368 -22.47 -0.13 -1.75
CA LEU A 368 -22.06 0.43 -3.05
C LEU A 368 -20.65 -0.05 -3.43
N MET A 369 -19.70 -0.05 -2.49
CA MET A 369 -18.35 -0.57 -2.73
C MET A 369 -18.33 -2.05 -3.13
N LYS A 370 -19.23 -2.88 -2.55
CA LYS A 370 -19.30 -4.32 -2.84
C LYS A 370 -20.00 -4.64 -4.17
N PHE A 371 -21.06 -3.91 -4.50
CA PHE A 371 -21.98 -4.31 -5.56
C PHE A 371 -21.96 -3.40 -6.80
N VAL A 372 -21.42 -2.19 -6.70
CA VAL A 372 -21.33 -1.27 -7.85
C VAL A 372 -19.91 -1.35 -8.44
N PRO A 373 -19.76 -1.87 -9.68
CA PRO A 373 -18.45 -1.98 -10.32
C PRO A 373 -17.73 -0.63 -10.35
N GLY A 374 -16.45 -0.64 -9.96
CA GLY A 374 -15.60 0.56 -9.90
C GLY A 374 -15.82 1.45 -8.67
N PHE A 375 -16.91 1.31 -7.91
CA PHE A 375 -17.16 2.19 -6.75
C PHE A 375 -16.14 2.00 -5.60
N ALA A 376 -15.54 0.81 -5.50
CA ALA A 376 -14.45 0.54 -4.56
C ALA A 376 -13.24 1.49 -4.71
N THR A 377 -13.07 2.12 -5.89
CA THR A 377 -12.02 3.12 -6.12
C THR A 377 -12.19 4.38 -5.24
N PHE A 378 -13.42 4.65 -4.78
CA PHE A 378 -13.72 5.74 -3.85
C PHE A 378 -13.55 5.32 -2.38
N ARG A 379 -12.66 4.36 -2.06
CA ARG A 379 -12.38 3.90 -0.68
C ARG A 379 -11.94 5.01 0.29
N SER A 380 -11.45 6.13 -0.24
CA SER A 380 -11.04 7.33 0.53
C SER A 380 -12.12 8.43 0.42
N ALA A 381 -13.31 8.16 0.94
CA ALA A 381 -14.55 8.88 0.63
C ALA A 381 -14.50 10.40 0.87
N TRP A 382 -14.06 10.84 2.05
CA TRP A 382 -13.95 12.25 2.45
C TRP A 382 -13.19 13.07 1.39
N TYR A 383 -12.00 12.60 1.04
CA TYR A 383 -11.09 13.23 0.08
C TYR A 383 -11.64 13.34 -1.34
N LYS A 384 -12.55 12.44 -1.75
CA LYS A 384 -13.08 12.42 -3.12
C LYS A 384 -14.40 13.17 -3.27
N PHE A 385 -15.23 13.29 -2.23
CA PHE A 385 -16.57 13.87 -2.33
C PHE A 385 -16.73 15.24 -1.67
N MET A 386 -15.82 15.66 -0.78
CA MET A 386 -15.82 17.03 -0.24
C MET A 386 -15.71 18.15 -1.27
N PRO A 387 -14.99 18.01 -2.41
CA PRO A 387 -14.99 19.06 -3.44
C PRO A 387 -16.40 19.41 -3.95
N GLY A 388 -17.30 18.42 -4.03
CA GLY A 388 -18.70 18.63 -4.40
C GLY A 388 -19.48 19.44 -3.36
N LEU A 389 -19.20 19.23 -2.07
CA LEU A 389 -19.79 19.98 -0.97
C LEU A 389 -19.32 21.44 -0.98
N PHE A 390 -18.00 21.66 -1.03
CA PHE A 390 -17.43 23.02 -1.11
C PHE A 390 -17.92 23.78 -2.34
N PHE A 391 -18.01 23.12 -3.49
CA PHE A 391 -18.53 23.72 -4.70
C PHE A 391 -20.00 24.15 -4.54
N SER A 392 -20.83 23.30 -3.96
CA SER A 392 -22.23 23.63 -3.68
C SER A 392 -22.35 24.80 -2.71
N TYR A 393 -21.53 24.79 -1.65
CA TYR A 393 -21.50 25.85 -0.65
C TYR A 393 -20.98 27.17 -1.20
N SER A 394 -20.09 27.16 -2.20
CA SER A 394 -19.62 28.38 -2.87
C SER A 394 -20.79 29.24 -3.41
N VAL A 395 -21.81 28.59 -3.97
CA VAL A 395 -23.02 29.26 -4.47
C VAL A 395 -23.94 29.64 -3.30
N LEU A 396 -24.24 28.68 -2.43
CA LEU A 396 -25.19 28.88 -1.33
C LEU A 396 -24.75 29.99 -0.37
N LEU A 397 -23.48 29.98 0.07
CA LEU A 397 -22.94 30.97 0.99
C LEU A 397 -22.85 32.36 0.37
N GLY A 398 -22.31 32.44 -0.86
CA GLY A 398 -22.19 33.71 -1.57
C GLY A 398 -23.54 34.42 -1.70
N VAL A 399 -24.60 33.65 -2.00
CA VAL A 399 -25.96 34.16 -2.14
C VAL A 399 -26.59 34.48 -0.78
N ALA A 400 -26.50 33.59 0.20
CA ALA A 400 -27.04 33.83 1.54
C ALA A 400 -26.47 35.12 2.15
N ALA A 401 -25.16 35.26 2.14
CA ALA A 401 -24.47 36.44 2.65
C ALA A 401 -24.84 37.70 1.85
N TYR A 402 -24.96 37.62 0.51
CA TYR A 402 -25.43 38.76 -0.30
C TYR A 402 -26.83 39.23 0.13
N TYR A 403 -27.78 38.31 0.35
CA TYR A 403 -29.14 38.66 0.77
C TYR A 403 -29.20 39.22 2.19
N LEU A 404 -28.35 38.73 3.10
CA LEU A 404 -28.21 39.32 4.43
C LEU A 404 -27.62 40.73 4.36
N LEU A 405 -26.57 40.93 3.56
CA LEU A 405 -25.95 42.23 3.34
C LEU A 405 -26.93 43.24 2.72
N GLN A 406 -27.86 42.78 1.87
CA GLN A 406 -28.91 43.62 1.29
C GLN A 406 -29.95 44.13 2.31
N LYS A 407 -30.00 43.57 3.53
CA LYS A 407 -30.85 44.12 4.61
C LYS A 407 -30.26 45.40 5.19
N ILE A 408 -28.99 45.71 4.93
CA ILE A 408 -28.33 46.93 5.40
C ILE A 408 -28.65 48.09 4.45
N LYS A 409 -29.23 49.16 5.00
CA LYS A 409 -29.71 50.33 4.25
C LYS A 409 -28.59 51.10 3.53
N TYR A 410 -27.44 51.28 4.19
CA TYR A 410 -26.35 52.11 3.69
C TYR A 410 -25.38 51.31 2.79
N LEU A 411 -25.18 51.76 1.55
CA LEU A 411 -24.32 51.09 0.57
C LEU A 411 -22.85 51.02 1.02
N SER A 412 -22.34 52.09 1.64
CA SER A 412 -20.96 52.13 2.17
C SER A 412 -20.74 51.07 3.24
N LEU A 413 -21.61 51.06 4.27
CA LEU A 413 -21.57 50.07 5.36
C LEU A 413 -21.72 48.64 4.83
N ARG A 414 -22.61 48.42 3.86
CA ARG A 414 -22.77 47.14 3.20
C ARG A 414 -21.50 46.67 2.50
N THR A 415 -20.84 47.57 1.77
CA THR A 415 -19.58 47.26 1.09
C THR A 415 -18.47 46.96 2.10
N VAL A 416 -18.35 47.76 3.17
CA VAL A 416 -17.39 47.54 4.26
C VAL A 416 -17.62 46.19 4.93
N LEU A 417 -18.86 45.84 5.27
CA LEU A 417 -19.19 44.53 5.85
C LEU A 417 -18.95 43.39 4.87
N GLY A 418 -19.21 43.59 3.57
CA GLY A 418 -18.83 42.63 2.53
C GLY A 418 -17.33 42.39 2.48
N ILE A 419 -16.51 43.45 2.47
CA ILE A 419 -15.04 43.33 2.51
C ILE A 419 -14.60 42.67 3.81
N GLY A 420 -15.19 43.06 4.95
CA GLY A 420 -14.92 42.44 6.25
C GLY A 420 -15.23 40.94 6.28
N LEU A 421 -16.32 40.49 5.63
CA LEU A 421 -16.64 39.07 5.48
C LEU A 421 -15.63 38.33 4.58
N LEU A 422 -15.13 38.96 3.50
CA LEU A 422 -14.06 38.38 2.69
C LEU A 422 -12.78 38.21 3.51
N LEU A 423 -12.38 39.24 4.24
CA LEU A 423 -11.22 39.19 5.14
C LEU A 423 -11.42 38.16 6.26
N PHE A 424 -12.64 38.01 6.77
CA PHE A 424 -12.98 36.98 7.75
C PHE A 424 -12.83 35.56 7.19
N ILE A 425 -13.23 35.30 5.95
CA ILE A 425 -13.01 34.00 5.30
C ILE A 425 -11.50 33.69 5.21
N LEU A 426 -10.69 34.69 4.83
CA LEU A 426 -9.23 34.53 4.77
C LEU A 426 -8.62 34.34 6.17
N ALA A 427 -9.07 35.12 7.16
CA ALA A 427 -8.60 35.03 8.54
C ALA A 427 -8.99 33.70 9.22
N TYR A 428 -10.20 33.17 8.96
CA TYR A 428 -10.58 31.84 9.43
C TYR A 428 -9.70 30.75 8.80
N ASN A 429 -9.20 30.95 7.58
CA ASN A 429 -8.26 30.05 6.90
C ASN A 429 -6.81 30.56 7.02
N TYR A 430 -6.43 31.12 8.16
CA TYR A 430 -5.09 31.65 8.41
C TYR A 430 -3.91 30.69 8.10
N PRO A 431 -4.03 29.34 8.14
CA PRO A 431 -2.92 28.46 7.76
C PRO A 431 -2.38 28.71 6.35
N TYR A 432 -3.23 29.19 5.42
CA TYR A 432 -2.77 29.62 4.08
C TYR A 432 -1.74 30.76 4.10
N PHE A 433 -1.55 31.46 5.22
CA PHE A 433 -0.69 32.63 5.31
C PHE A 433 0.48 32.43 6.27
N GLN A 434 0.71 31.21 6.76
CA GLN A 434 1.84 30.87 7.63
C GLN A 434 3.03 30.34 6.82
N ASN A 435 4.24 30.52 7.35
CA ASN A 435 5.47 30.03 6.72
C ASN A 435 5.82 28.58 7.11
N SER A 436 5.14 27.99 8.09
CA SER A 436 5.42 26.65 8.63
C SER A 436 4.61 25.52 7.98
N ASN A 437 4.10 25.75 6.76
CA ASN A 437 3.10 24.88 6.13
C ASN A 437 3.61 23.50 5.72
N PHE A 438 4.92 23.35 5.53
CA PHE A 438 5.54 22.11 5.07
C PHE A 438 6.31 21.36 6.16
N VAL A 439 6.28 21.82 7.41
CA VAL A 439 6.95 21.13 8.53
C VAL A 439 6.16 19.85 8.85
N HIS A 440 6.84 18.70 8.85
CA HIS A 440 6.24 17.40 9.11
C HIS A 440 7.04 16.70 10.20
N ASN A 441 6.50 16.57 11.43
CA ASN A 441 7.18 15.87 12.54
C ASN A 441 8.67 16.21 12.66
N LYS A 442 8.99 17.39 13.23
CA LYS A 442 10.38 17.86 13.37
C LYS A 442 11.32 16.71 13.81
N PRO A 443 12.46 16.53 13.14
CA PRO A 443 13.13 17.48 12.24
C PRO A 443 12.67 17.46 10.76
N PHE A 444 11.70 16.63 10.36
CA PHE A 444 11.38 16.46 8.95
C PHE A 444 10.51 17.58 8.35
N SER A 445 10.59 17.72 7.04
CA SER A 445 9.78 18.63 6.25
C SER A 445 9.49 18.04 4.88
N LEU A 446 8.32 18.37 4.33
CA LEU A 446 7.97 18.05 2.95
C LEU A 446 8.75 18.92 1.95
N MET A 447 9.25 20.06 2.41
CA MET A 447 10.02 21.03 1.65
C MET A 447 11.45 21.10 2.20
N VAL A 448 12.42 20.73 1.38
CA VAL A 448 13.80 20.46 1.80
C VAL A 448 14.80 21.14 0.87
N ASP A 449 15.97 21.49 1.40
CA ASP A 449 17.13 21.88 0.61
C ASP A 449 17.94 20.62 0.27
N VAL A 450 17.84 20.16 -0.98
CA VAL A 450 18.53 18.95 -1.42
C VAL A 450 20.04 19.23 -1.47
N PRO A 451 20.86 18.52 -0.67
CA PRO A 451 22.29 18.82 -0.57
C PRO A 451 23.02 18.68 -1.90
N GLU A 452 24.07 19.47 -2.10
CA GLU A 452 24.78 19.51 -3.38
C GLU A 452 25.45 18.17 -3.72
N TYR A 453 25.96 17.44 -2.72
CA TYR A 453 26.54 16.10 -2.94
C TYR A 453 25.54 15.09 -3.51
N VAL A 454 24.23 15.25 -3.24
CA VAL A 454 23.18 14.40 -3.82
C VAL A 454 23.04 14.66 -5.32
N LYS A 455 23.04 15.95 -5.71
CA LYS A 455 22.96 16.37 -7.12
C LYS A 455 24.23 16.00 -7.88
N GLU A 456 25.40 16.16 -7.27
CA GLU A 456 26.69 15.75 -7.85
C GLU A 456 26.74 14.25 -8.13
N LEU A 457 26.30 13.40 -7.20
CA LEU A 457 26.25 11.95 -7.41
C LEU A 457 25.34 11.59 -8.60
N VAL A 458 24.16 12.21 -8.66
CA VAL A 458 23.21 12.02 -9.77
C VAL A 458 23.84 12.44 -11.09
N SER A 459 24.51 13.59 -11.14
CA SER A 459 25.23 14.06 -12.33
C SER A 459 26.33 13.08 -12.75
N LEU A 460 27.16 12.62 -11.79
CA LEU A 460 28.20 11.62 -12.02
C LEU A 460 27.61 10.35 -12.65
N ARG A 461 26.54 9.81 -12.06
CA ARG A 461 25.88 8.61 -12.59
C ARG A 461 25.26 8.86 -13.96
N ASN A 462 24.62 10.00 -14.20
CA ASN A 462 24.05 10.33 -15.52
C ASN A 462 25.10 10.42 -16.63
N THR A 463 26.33 10.85 -16.32
CA THR A 463 27.43 10.91 -17.29
C THR A 463 28.11 9.56 -17.55
N SER A 464 27.84 8.54 -16.73
CA SER A 464 28.49 7.24 -16.91
C SER A 464 27.93 6.51 -18.14
N SER A 465 28.83 5.92 -18.94
CA SER A 465 28.45 5.18 -20.17
C SER A 465 27.88 3.79 -19.88
N ASP A 466 28.04 3.29 -18.65
CA ASP A 466 27.57 1.97 -18.24
C ASP A 466 26.08 1.96 -17.88
N ASP A 467 25.47 0.78 -17.91
CA ASP A 467 24.06 0.55 -17.55
C ASP A 467 23.96 -0.27 -16.23
N TYR A 468 25.00 -0.24 -15.39
CA TYR A 468 25.01 -0.97 -14.12
C TYR A 468 24.17 -0.28 -13.05
N ARG A 469 23.58 -1.11 -12.19
CA ARG A 469 22.75 -0.67 -11.08
C ARG A 469 23.57 -0.33 -9.85
N THR A 470 22.99 0.52 -9.00
CA THR A 470 23.55 0.92 -7.71
C THR A 470 22.68 0.40 -6.57
N LEU A 471 23.23 -0.44 -5.68
CA LEU A 471 22.54 -0.86 -4.45
C LEU A 471 22.62 0.26 -3.41
N VAL A 472 21.49 0.67 -2.83
CA VAL A 472 21.47 1.74 -1.79
C VAL A 472 21.41 1.13 -0.40
N ILE A 473 22.43 1.41 0.42
CA ILE A 473 22.48 1.01 1.83
C ILE A 473 22.52 2.27 2.72
N PRO A 474 21.97 2.23 3.96
CA PRO A 474 21.45 1.05 4.67
C PRO A 474 20.08 0.53 4.21
N HIS A 475 19.82 -0.74 4.50
CA HIS A 475 18.52 -1.38 4.27
C HIS A 475 17.39 -0.68 5.05
N ALA A 476 16.26 -0.44 4.39
CA ALA A 476 15.08 0.19 4.99
C ALA A 476 14.22 -0.83 5.75
N ASN A 477 13.40 -0.36 6.70
CA ASN A 477 12.45 -1.22 7.42
C ASN A 477 11.50 -1.93 6.44
N THR A 478 11.22 -3.21 6.70
CA THR A 478 10.32 -4.01 5.87
C THR A 478 8.83 -3.75 6.11
N GLU A 479 8.45 -3.17 7.25
CA GLU A 479 7.05 -2.88 7.60
C GLU A 479 6.59 -1.51 7.08
N PHE A 480 7.47 -0.50 7.09
CA PHE A 480 7.22 0.83 6.57
C PHE A 480 8.46 1.36 5.82
N THR A 481 8.40 1.38 4.47
CA THR A 481 9.56 1.71 3.62
C THR A 481 9.81 3.22 3.45
N ILE A 482 9.66 4.00 4.52
CA ILE A 482 9.94 5.43 4.46
C ILE A 482 11.46 5.65 4.53
N LYS A 483 11.97 6.52 3.65
CA LYS A 483 13.34 7.02 3.71
C LYS A 483 13.36 8.39 4.37
N THR A 484 14.30 8.55 5.30
CA THR A 484 14.50 9.78 6.07
C THR A 484 15.97 10.18 6.05
N TYR A 485 16.25 11.49 5.94
CA TYR A 485 17.62 12.01 5.98
C TYR A 485 17.72 13.20 6.93
N SER A 486 18.92 13.43 7.48
CA SER A 486 19.21 14.48 8.47
C SER A 486 18.97 15.90 7.95
N TRP A 487 18.98 16.09 6.64
CA TRP A 487 18.59 17.35 5.97
C TRP A 487 17.06 17.52 5.82
N GLY A 488 16.27 16.73 6.55
CA GLY A 488 14.83 16.93 6.73
C GLY A 488 13.95 16.13 5.77
N TYR A 489 14.52 15.34 4.85
CA TYR A 489 13.74 14.51 3.92
C TYR A 489 12.91 13.46 4.63
N TRP A 490 11.69 13.27 4.15
CA TRP A 490 10.78 12.20 4.58
C TRP A 490 9.88 11.83 3.42
N SER A 491 9.96 10.58 2.95
CA SER A 491 9.15 10.12 1.81
C SER A 491 9.00 8.60 1.79
N SER A 492 7.81 8.15 1.38
CA SER A 492 7.51 6.77 0.95
C SER A 492 8.08 6.45 -0.42
N TYR A 493 8.29 7.46 -1.28
CA TYR A 493 8.82 7.29 -2.62
C TYR A 493 10.35 7.50 -2.65
N PRO A 494 11.12 6.63 -3.33
CA PRO A 494 12.57 6.81 -3.48
C PRO A 494 12.94 8.15 -4.14
N ILE A 495 14.01 8.81 -3.70
CA ILE A 495 14.41 10.10 -4.28
C ILE A 495 15.02 9.95 -5.69
N PHE A 496 15.76 8.87 -5.96
CA PHE A 496 16.54 8.72 -7.20
C PHE A 496 15.70 8.67 -8.49
N PRO A 497 14.57 7.96 -8.57
CA PRO A 497 13.70 7.99 -9.75
C PRO A 497 13.15 9.39 -10.08
N LEU A 498 13.20 10.35 -9.14
CA LEU A 498 12.82 11.75 -9.36
C LEU A 498 13.95 12.62 -9.94
N MET A 499 15.16 12.07 -10.11
CA MET A 499 16.38 12.82 -10.43
C MET A 499 17.22 12.21 -11.58
N THR A 500 17.15 10.90 -11.80
CA THR A 500 18.06 10.18 -12.72
C THR A 500 17.37 9.04 -13.45
N ASP A 501 17.84 8.74 -14.66
CA ASP A 501 17.42 7.59 -15.46
C ASP A 501 18.26 6.32 -15.18
N LYS A 502 19.27 6.43 -14.31
CA LYS A 502 20.08 5.30 -13.84
C LYS A 502 19.34 4.55 -12.73
N SER A 503 19.51 3.23 -12.72
CA SER A 503 18.82 2.35 -11.78
C SER A 503 19.49 2.35 -10.39
N PHE A 504 18.68 2.66 -9.39
CA PHE A 504 19.00 2.49 -7.97
C PHE A 504 18.12 1.38 -7.40
N VAL A 505 18.76 0.37 -6.80
CA VAL A 505 18.11 -0.80 -6.22
C VAL A 505 18.01 -0.61 -4.72
N GLN A 506 16.79 -0.61 -4.21
CA GLN A 506 16.51 -0.54 -2.79
C GLN A 506 15.21 -1.25 -2.43
N TYR A 507 15.02 -1.54 -1.15
CA TYR A 507 13.75 -2.02 -0.65
C TYR A 507 12.75 -0.86 -0.55
N ASP A 508 11.61 -0.94 -1.25
CA ASP A 508 10.56 0.08 -1.23
C ASP A 508 9.14 -0.52 -1.41
N THR A 509 8.10 0.26 -1.06
CA THR A 509 6.68 -0.14 -1.11
C THR A 509 6.14 -0.24 -2.54
N TYR A 510 6.85 0.31 -3.55
CA TYR A 510 6.41 0.37 -4.94
C TYR A 510 6.92 -0.80 -5.80
N LEU A 511 7.62 -1.77 -5.19
CA LEU A 511 7.93 -3.05 -5.82
C LEU A 511 6.64 -3.88 -5.97
N PHE A 512 6.19 -4.04 -7.21
CA PHE A 512 4.91 -4.65 -7.57
C PHE A 512 4.84 -6.18 -7.39
N ASN A 513 5.96 -6.83 -7.03
CA ASN A 513 6.05 -8.28 -6.93
C ASN A 513 6.84 -8.73 -5.69
N ASP A 514 6.26 -9.63 -4.90
CA ASP A 514 6.90 -10.25 -3.73
C ASP A 514 8.22 -10.95 -4.08
N ASP A 515 8.34 -11.44 -5.32
CA ASP A 515 9.52 -12.14 -5.81
C ASP A 515 10.74 -11.21 -5.92
N GLU A 516 10.54 -9.99 -6.43
CA GLU A 516 11.60 -8.98 -6.56
C GLU A 516 12.04 -8.48 -5.19
N ASN A 517 11.06 -8.27 -4.30
CA ASN A 517 11.29 -7.94 -2.91
C ASN A 517 12.13 -9.01 -2.20
N ALA A 518 11.80 -10.29 -2.38
CA ALA A 518 12.56 -11.40 -1.82
C ALA A 518 13.99 -11.44 -2.35
N PHE A 519 14.18 -11.22 -3.65
CA PHE A 519 15.50 -11.17 -4.28
C PHE A 519 16.36 -10.03 -3.73
N ILE A 520 15.80 -8.82 -3.58
CA ILE A 520 16.51 -7.67 -3.00
C ILE A 520 16.83 -7.90 -1.51
N LYS A 521 15.88 -8.41 -0.72
CA LYS A 521 16.11 -8.77 0.69
C LYS A 521 17.26 -9.75 0.84
N TYR A 522 17.35 -10.73 -0.07
CA TYR A 522 18.44 -11.71 -0.08
C TYR A 522 19.81 -11.08 -0.35
N ILE A 523 19.90 -10.11 -1.28
CA ILE A 523 21.13 -9.36 -1.53
C ILE A 523 21.59 -8.65 -0.24
N TYR A 524 20.68 -7.98 0.47
CA TYR A 524 21.02 -7.35 1.75
C TYR A 524 21.46 -8.39 2.78
N GLN A 525 20.74 -9.50 2.93
CA GLN A 525 21.06 -10.56 3.87
C GLN A 525 22.50 -11.07 3.67
N LYS A 526 22.89 -11.43 2.45
CA LYS A 526 24.22 -11.97 2.15
C LYS A 526 25.34 -10.96 2.41
N LEU A 527 25.10 -9.69 2.12
CA LEU A 527 26.05 -8.63 2.46
C LEU A 527 26.26 -8.52 3.98
N ARG A 528 25.17 -8.55 4.77
CA ARG A 528 25.23 -8.46 6.24
C ARG A 528 25.94 -9.67 6.87
N GLU A 529 25.69 -10.86 6.33
CA GLU A 529 26.30 -12.12 6.78
C GLU A 529 27.78 -12.24 6.39
N LYS A 530 28.30 -11.30 5.58
CA LYS A 530 29.66 -11.35 4.98
C LYS A 530 29.89 -12.62 4.14
N ASP A 531 28.82 -13.20 3.62
CA ASP A 531 28.86 -14.31 2.67
C ASP A 531 29.11 -13.73 1.27
N TYR A 532 30.36 -13.34 1.03
CA TYR A 532 30.76 -12.64 -0.19
C TYR A 532 30.61 -13.49 -1.46
N ASP A 533 30.69 -14.81 -1.35
CA ASP A 533 30.57 -15.71 -2.50
C ASP A 533 29.13 -15.72 -3.01
N SER A 534 28.15 -15.92 -2.12
CA SER A 534 26.74 -15.83 -2.49
C SER A 534 26.33 -14.40 -2.83
N PHE A 535 26.84 -13.39 -2.11
CA PHE A 535 26.62 -11.98 -2.45
C PHE A 535 27.07 -11.67 -3.88
N ASN A 536 28.29 -12.04 -4.27
CA ASN A 536 28.85 -11.80 -5.61
C ASN A 536 28.03 -12.50 -6.70
N LYS A 537 27.55 -13.73 -6.45
CA LYS A 537 26.65 -14.42 -7.38
C LYS A 537 25.36 -13.63 -7.61
N VAL A 538 24.69 -13.17 -6.55
CA VAL A 538 23.39 -12.52 -6.70
C VAL A 538 23.46 -11.10 -7.23
N VAL A 539 24.47 -10.30 -6.85
CA VAL A 539 24.63 -8.94 -7.40
C VAL A 539 24.99 -8.96 -8.88
N LYS A 540 25.74 -9.96 -9.33
CA LYS A 540 26.02 -10.21 -10.76
C LYS A 540 24.73 -10.50 -11.53
N LEU A 541 23.83 -11.32 -10.99
CA LEU A 541 22.52 -11.60 -11.58
C LEU A 541 21.56 -10.42 -11.51
N ALA A 542 21.73 -9.53 -10.53
CA ALA A 542 21.01 -8.27 -10.39
C ALA A 542 21.56 -7.16 -11.31
N HIS A 543 22.68 -7.40 -12.01
CA HIS A 543 23.43 -6.40 -12.78
C HIS A 543 23.83 -5.17 -11.93
N ILE A 544 24.15 -5.42 -10.65
CA ILE A 544 24.65 -4.42 -9.70
C ILE A 544 26.18 -4.42 -9.73
N ARG A 545 26.76 -3.22 -9.88
CA ARG A 545 28.22 -3.00 -9.81
C ARG A 545 28.62 -2.04 -8.71
N TYR A 546 27.72 -1.15 -8.32
CA TYR A 546 27.99 -0.10 -7.36
C TYR A 546 27.17 -0.26 -6.09
N VAL A 547 27.74 0.17 -4.97
CA VAL A 547 27.07 0.22 -3.66
C VAL A 547 27.17 1.67 -3.16
N LEU A 548 26.02 2.29 -2.91
CA LEU A 548 25.93 3.64 -2.35
C LEU A 548 25.64 3.54 -0.85
N LEU A 549 26.57 4.02 -0.03
CA LEU A 549 26.37 4.22 1.39
C LEU A 549 25.88 5.63 1.69
N THR A 550 24.70 5.75 2.29
CA THR A 550 24.12 7.02 2.75
C THR A 550 24.21 7.15 4.27
N LYS A 551 25.16 7.95 4.77
CA LYS A 551 25.43 8.07 6.22
C LYS A 551 24.51 9.06 6.94
N ASP A 552 23.89 9.96 6.19
CA ASP A 552 22.96 10.99 6.66
C ASP A 552 21.53 10.49 6.89
N VAL A 553 21.28 9.19 6.75
CA VAL A 553 19.98 8.58 7.01
C VAL A 553 19.61 8.68 8.50
N VAL A 554 18.36 9.02 8.80
CA VAL A 554 17.88 9.07 10.20
C VAL A 554 17.43 7.68 10.62
N TYR A 555 18.42 6.86 10.98
CA TYR A 555 18.26 5.44 11.26
C TYR A 555 17.41 5.14 12.51
N ASP A 556 17.32 6.08 13.45
CA ASP A 556 16.60 5.97 14.73
C ASP A 556 15.17 6.54 14.68
N TYR A 557 14.65 6.88 13.49
CA TYR A 557 13.30 7.38 13.36
C TYR A 557 12.26 6.31 13.70
N TYR A 558 11.56 6.47 14.84
CA TYR A 558 10.66 5.47 15.43
C TYR A 558 9.61 4.87 14.48
N PHE A 559 9.14 5.64 13.49
CA PHE A 559 8.09 5.19 12.56
C PHE A 559 8.64 4.35 11.40
N ALA A 560 9.92 4.52 11.05
CA ALA A 560 10.57 3.79 9.98
C ALA A 560 12.07 3.65 10.29
N PRO A 561 12.43 2.89 11.34
CA PRO A 561 13.82 2.81 11.77
C PRO A 561 14.64 2.06 10.71
N MET A 562 15.87 2.47 10.47
CA MET A 562 16.75 1.90 9.44
C MET A 562 18.05 1.39 10.06
N GLU A 563 18.79 0.59 9.30
CA GLU A 563 20.05 0.04 9.81
C GLU A 563 21.11 1.13 10.00
N LEU A 564 21.95 0.95 11.02
CA LEU A 564 23.06 1.86 11.35
C LEU A 564 24.05 1.94 10.17
N PRO A 565 24.34 3.13 9.61
CA PRO A 565 25.34 3.28 8.54
C PRO A 565 26.71 2.73 8.91
N SER A 566 27.14 2.91 10.17
CA SER A 566 28.43 2.44 10.67
C SER A 566 28.60 0.91 10.61
N PHE A 567 27.51 0.15 10.67
CA PHE A 567 27.54 -1.30 10.48
C PHE A 567 28.04 -1.64 9.07
N TYR A 568 27.52 -0.97 8.05
CA TYR A 568 27.94 -1.16 6.66
C TYR A 568 29.30 -0.55 6.36
N GLU A 569 29.69 0.54 7.02
CA GLU A 569 31.05 1.08 6.92
C GLU A 569 32.10 0.01 7.27
N ASN A 570 31.87 -0.75 8.34
CA ASN A 570 32.77 -1.83 8.74
C ASN A 570 32.84 -2.96 7.71
N ILE A 571 31.75 -3.22 6.99
CA ILE A 571 31.73 -4.23 5.90
C ILE A 571 32.50 -3.71 4.68
N LEU A 572 32.31 -2.44 4.32
CA LEU A 572 32.88 -1.82 3.13
C LEU A 572 34.33 -1.33 3.31
N GLN A 573 34.89 -1.42 4.53
CA GLN A 573 36.32 -1.16 4.80
C GLN A 573 37.25 -2.20 4.15
N ASP A 574 36.74 -3.38 3.77
CA ASP A 574 37.51 -4.37 3.03
C ASP A 574 37.79 -3.89 1.59
N THR A 575 38.89 -3.12 1.45
CA THR A 575 39.34 -2.53 0.18
C THR A 575 39.73 -3.57 -0.88
N SER A 576 39.94 -4.83 -0.49
CA SER A 576 40.13 -5.90 -1.47
C SER A 576 38.86 -6.19 -2.25
N ARG A 577 37.68 -5.93 -1.66
CA ARG A 577 36.36 -6.23 -2.24
C ARG A 577 35.60 -5.00 -2.70
N PHE A 578 35.80 -3.86 -2.04
CA PHE A 578 35.08 -2.62 -2.35
C PHE A 578 36.03 -1.45 -2.52
N THR A 579 36.01 -0.82 -3.69
CA THR A 579 36.84 0.37 -3.97
C THR A 579 35.97 1.63 -3.91
N PRO A 580 36.26 2.62 -3.04
CA PRO A 580 35.54 3.89 -3.05
C PRO A 580 35.92 4.68 -4.31
N ILE A 581 34.95 4.92 -5.18
CA ILE A 581 35.15 5.67 -6.45
C ILE A 581 34.69 7.13 -6.36
N TRP A 582 33.84 7.45 -5.38
CA TRP A 582 33.38 8.82 -5.13
C TRP A 582 32.98 9.01 -3.66
N LYS A 583 33.33 10.16 -3.09
CA LYS A 583 33.02 10.54 -1.71
C LYS A 583 32.84 12.05 -1.59
N ARG A 584 31.63 12.51 -1.27
CA ARG A 584 31.30 13.91 -0.95
C ARG A 584 30.18 13.94 0.08
N GLY A 585 30.26 14.90 1.00
CA GLY A 585 29.31 14.97 2.13
C GLY A 585 29.24 13.65 2.89
N GLU A 586 28.02 13.22 3.17
CA GLU A 586 27.72 11.99 3.91
C GLU A 586 27.52 10.76 3.01
N TRP A 587 27.75 10.88 1.70
CA TRP A 587 27.53 9.81 0.74
C TRP A 587 28.86 9.28 0.18
N VAL A 588 28.94 7.94 0.06
CA VAL A 588 30.11 7.27 -0.51
C VAL A 588 29.66 6.21 -1.51
N LEU A 589 30.16 6.30 -2.74
CA LEU A 589 29.91 5.33 -3.80
C LEU A 589 31.10 4.38 -3.91
N TYR A 590 30.84 3.10 -3.76
CA TYR A 590 31.81 2.03 -3.91
C TYR A 590 31.55 1.25 -5.19
N GLU A 591 32.63 0.78 -5.82
CA GLU A 591 32.62 -0.23 -6.86
C GLU A 591 32.97 -1.60 -6.24
N ILE A 592 32.28 -2.66 -6.67
CA ILE A 592 32.57 -4.04 -6.27
C ILE A 592 33.73 -4.58 -7.13
N ASN A 593 34.82 -4.98 -6.49
CA ASN A 593 36.04 -5.48 -7.14
C ASN A 593 35.87 -6.92 -7.65
N ASP A 594 36.73 -7.31 -8.61
CA ASP A 594 36.86 -8.68 -9.15
C ASP A 594 35.55 -9.35 -9.63
N LEU A 595 34.53 -8.54 -9.91
CA LEU A 595 33.23 -9.01 -10.32
C LEU A 595 33.15 -9.07 -11.85
N ALA A 596 33.35 -10.27 -12.43
CA ALA A 596 33.10 -10.52 -13.85
C ALA A 596 31.61 -10.38 -14.16
N GLN A 597 31.20 -9.15 -14.51
CA GLN A 597 29.80 -8.78 -14.72
C GLN A 597 29.17 -9.52 -15.89
N LEU A 598 27.88 -9.86 -15.74
CA LEU A 598 27.07 -10.30 -16.87
C LEU A 598 26.75 -9.12 -17.77
N LYS A 599 26.64 -9.35 -19.08
CA LYS A 599 25.99 -8.39 -19.96
C LYS A 599 24.51 -8.30 -19.59
N LYS A 600 23.93 -7.10 -19.67
CA LYS A 600 22.49 -6.88 -19.48
C LYS A 600 21.63 -7.76 -20.39
N ILE A 601 22.12 -8.02 -21.62
CA ILE A 601 21.52 -8.94 -22.58
C ILE A 601 22.60 -9.93 -23.02
N ASP A 602 22.34 -11.22 -22.83
CA ASP A 602 23.28 -12.28 -23.21
C ASP A 602 22.57 -13.60 -23.55
N SER A 603 23.32 -14.57 -24.07
CA SER A 603 22.84 -15.94 -24.27
C SER A 603 23.21 -16.86 -23.10
N ILE A 604 22.31 -17.76 -22.72
CA ILE A 604 22.52 -18.70 -21.61
C ILE A 604 22.43 -20.16 -22.08
N SER A 605 23.29 -21.01 -21.53
CA SER A 605 23.47 -22.42 -21.95
C SER A 605 22.47 -23.40 -21.34
N SER A 606 22.08 -23.15 -20.10
CA SER A 606 21.32 -24.08 -19.28
C SER A 606 20.55 -23.33 -18.21
N LEU A 607 19.45 -23.94 -17.77
CA LEU A 607 18.56 -23.40 -16.75
C LEU A 607 18.36 -24.40 -15.62
N THR A 608 18.22 -23.84 -14.42
CA THR A 608 17.67 -24.54 -13.27
C THR A 608 16.20 -24.22 -13.16
N MET A 609 15.34 -25.22 -13.04
CA MET A 609 13.90 -25.00 -12.90
C MET A 609 13.49 -25.12 -11.43
N ASN A 610 12.86 -24.09 -10.89
CA ASN A 610 12.19 -24.14 -9.60
C ASN A 610 10.71 -24.51 -9.81
N SER A 611 10.29 -25.67 -9.31
CA SER A 611 8.89 -26.10 -9.30
C SER A 611 8.08 -25.65 -8.10
N SER A 612 8.69 -24.88 -7.20
CA SER A 612 8.11 -24.49 -5.92
C SER A 612 7.73 -23.02 -5.81
N PRO A 613 7.01 -22.63 -4.73
CA PRO A 613 6.65 -21.23 -4.47
C PRO A 613 7.87 -20.30 -4.47
N VAL A 614 7.63 -19.04 -4.84
CA VAL A 614 8.68 -18.14 -5.37
C VAL A 614 9.73 -17.69 -4.36
N GLN A 615 9.39 -17.69 -3.08
CA GLN A 615 10.27 -17.26 -1.99
C GLN A 615 11.54 -18.14 -1.84
N THR A 616 11.62 -19.24 -2.58
CA THR A 616 12.76 -20.17 -2.59
C THR A 616 13.83 -19.83 -3.65
N ILE A 617 13.54 -18.96 -4.63
CA ILE A 617 14.49 -18.70 -5.75
C ILE A 617 15.85 -18.19 -5.28
N PRO A 618 15.95 -17.20 -4.37
CA PRO A 618 17.26 -16.71 -3.95
C PRO A 618 18.12 -17.78 -3.24
N ALA A 619 17.52 -18.60 -2.39
CA ALA A 619 18.20 -19.70 -1.71
C ALA A 619 18.63 -20.82 -2.68
N LEU A 620 17.86 -21.06 -3.75
CA LEU A 620 18.23 -22.03 -4.79
C LEU A 620 19.48 -21.60 -5.59
N LEU A 621 19.77 -20.30 -5.69
CA LEU A 621 20.96 -19.81 -6.40
C LEU A 621 22.27 -20.18 -5.69
N ASP A 622 22.23 -20.41 -4.39
CA ASP A 622 23.42 -20.87 -3.64
C ASP A 622 23.71 -22.35 -3.92
N ASN A 623 22.64 -23.13 -4.11
CA ASN A 623 22.71 -24.58 -4.27
C ASN A 623 22.90 -25.01 -5.73
N SER A 624 22.33 -24.29 -6.69
CA SER A 624 22.41 -24.63 -8.10
C SER A 624 23.79 -24.37 -8.69
N GLU A 625 24.20 -25.23 -9.63
CA GLU A 625 25.39 -25.00 -10.46
C GLU A 625 25.15 -23.97 -11.56
N GLN A 626 23.88 -23.72 -11.91
CA GLN A 626 23.52 -22.75 -12.95
C GLN A 626 23.13 -21.39 -12.36
N PRO A 627 23.59 -20.30 -12.99
CA PRO A 627 23.29 -18.95 -12.52
C PRO A 627 21.85 -18.48 -12.79
N PHE A 628 21.08 -19.19 -13.60
CA PHE A 628 19.73 -18.77 -14.02
C PHE A 628 18.66 -19.77 -13.60
N VAL A 629 17.71 -19.27 -12.83
CA VAL A 629 16.58 -20.03 -12.30
C VAL A 629 15.28 -19.64 -13.04
N LEU A 630 14.61 -20.64 -13.58
CA LEU A 630 13.32 -20.56 -14.25
C LEU A 630 12.19 -20.90 -13.28
N GLN A 631 11.10 -20.15 -13.33
CA GLN A 631 9.89 -20.45 -12.56
C GLN A 631 8.99 -21.45 -13.31
N SER A 632 8.39 -22.40 -12.61
CA SER A 632 7.62 -23.52 -13.21
C SER A 632 6.32 -23.16 -13.93
N GLN A 633 5.86 -21.91 -13.86
CA GLN A 633 4.60 -21.46 -14.46
C GLN A 633 4.70 -21.23 -15.99
N ILE A 634 5.39 -22.11 -16.71
CA ILE A 634 5.52 -22.04 -18.17
C ILE A 634 4.73 -23.16 -18.88
N PRO A 635 4.24 -22.93 -20.12
CA PRO A 635 3.58 -23.96 -20.90
C PRO A 635 4.47 -25.20 -21.12
N GLU A 636 3.89 -26.39 -21.07
CA GLU A 636 4.63 -27.66 -21.22
C GLU A 636 5.36 -27.75 -22.58
N THR A 637 4.76 -27.18 -23.62
CA THR A 637 5.36 -27.07 -24.96
C THR A 637 6.66 -26.28 -24.97
N LEU A 638 6.73 -25.19 -24.20
CA LEU A 638 7.94 -24.41 -24.02
C LEU A 638 8.94 -25.14 -23.11
N ARG A 639 8.46 -25.73 -22.01
CA ARG A 639 9.29 -26.50 -21.07
C ARG A 639 10.11 -27.59 -21.77
N LYS A 640 9.54 -28.29 -22.75
CA LYS A 640 10.23 -29.33 -23.54
C LYS A 640 11.35 -28.80 -24.45
N LYS A 641 11.33 -27.51 -24.81
CA LYS A 641 12.36 -26.87 -25.66
C LYS A 641 13.56 -26.37 -24.85
N LEU A 642 13.35 -26.05 -23.58
CA LEU A 642 14.38 -25.39 -22.75
C LEU A 642 15.45 -26.40 -22.27
N PRO A 643 16.74 -26.04 -22.33
CA PRO A 643 17.83 -26.84 -21.79
C PRO A 643 17.84 -26.78 -20.25
N ILE A 644 16.94 -27.54 -19.62
CA ILE A 644 16.86 -27.65 -18.15
C ILE A 644 17.85 -28.71 -17.68
N SER A 645 18.85 -28.30 -16.90
CA SER A 645 19.86 -29.20 -16.31
C SER A 645 19.43 -29.74 -14.95
N GLU A 646 18.77 -28.91 -14.14
CA GLU A 646 18.39 -29.24 -12.77
C GLU A 646 16.93 -28.83 -12.55
N ILE A 647 16.16 -29.67 -11.86
CA ILE A 647 14.82 -29.34 -11.40
C ILE A 647 14.79 -29.46 -9.88
N TYR A 648 14.47 -28.36 -9.21
CA TYR A 648 14.28 -28.32 -7.77
C TYR A 648 12.81 -28.18 -7.42
N ALA A 649 12.33 -29.04 -6.52
CA ALA A 649 10.99 -29.01 -5.96
C ALA A 649 11.07 -28.95 -4.44
N SER A 650 10.84 -27.79 -3.84
CA SER A 650 10.64 -27.69 -2.39
C SER A 650 9.47 -28.55 -1.93
N PHE A 651 9.66 -29.28 -0.84
CA PHE A 651 8.58 -30.00 -0.18
C PHE A 651 7.80 -29.07 0.74
N LYS A 652 6.48 -29.29 0.84
CA LYS A 652 5.66 -28.58 1.84
C LYS A 652 5.98 -29.18 3.20
N CYS A 653 6.54 -28.39 4.10
CA CYS A 653 6.63 -28.78 5.51
C CYS A 653 5.23 -28.71 6.14
N LEU A 654 4.65 -29.87 6.45
CA LEU A 654 3.32 -29.99 7.04
C LEU A 654 3.32 -29.57 8.52
N SER A 655 4.33 -29.95 9.29
CA SER A 655 4.37 -29.65 10.73
C SER A 655 4.91 -28.25 11.06
N CYS A 656 5.56 -27.58 10.11
CA CYS A 656 6.18 -26.27 10.35
C CYS A 656 5.17 -25.16 10.70
N THR A 657 3.92 -25.32 10.28
CA THR A 657 2.82 -24.43 10.70
C THR A 657 2.68 -24.38 12.22
N LEU A 658 3.04 -25.44 12.95
CA LEU A 658 3.00 -25.47 14.41
C LEU A 658 4.07 -24.59 15.08
N LEU A 659 5.04 -24.11 14.31
CA LEU A 659 6.11 -23.21 14.75
C LEU A 659 5.88 -21.74 14.36
N THR A 660 4.88 -21.46 13.53
CA THR A 660 4.50 -20.09 13.19
C THR A 660 3.57 -19.51 14.26
N ASP A 661 3.32 -18.20 14.24
CA ASP A 661 2.37 -17.60 15.18
C ASP A 661 0.96 -18.17 14.93
N PRO A 662 0.13 -18.32 15.98
CA PRO A 662 -1.26 -18.72 15.79
C PRO A 662 -1.95 -17.75 14.84
N ASP A 663 -2.77 -18.28 13.93
CA ASP A 663 -3.55 -17.44 13.03
C ASP A 663 -4.43 -16.52 13.86
N VAL A 664 -4.35 -15.21 13.62
CA VAL A 664 -5.25 -14.25 14.26
C VAL A 664 -6.66 -14.55 13.76
N PRO A 665 -7.60 -14.97 14.63
CA PRO A 665 -8.94 -15.32 14.18
C PRO A 665 -9.61 -14.11 13.51
N ILE A 666 -10.17 -14.31 12.30
CA ILE A 666 -10.90 -13.26 11.61
C ILE A 666 -12.21 -13.00 12.37
N ILE A 667 -12.33 -11.81 12.96
CA ILE A 667 -13.54 -11.41 13.68
C ILE A 667 -14.65 -11.06 12.68
N TYR A 668 -15.68 -11.91 12.63
CA TYR A 668 -16.87 -11.66 11.80
C TYR A 668 -17.91 -10.85 12.58
N TYR A 669 -17.93 -9.53 12.36
CA TYR A 669 -18.98 -8.69 12.93
C TYR A 669 -20.35 -8.97 12.29
N SER A 670 -21.38 -9.05 13.14
CA SER A 670 -22.75 -9.21 12.65
C SER A 670 -23.26 -7.96 11.94
N ARG A 671 -23.84 -8.13 10.75
CA ARG A 671 -24.43 -7.03 9.95
C ARG A 671 -25.84 -6.65 10.41
N VAL A 672 -26.51 -7.53 11.15
CA VAL A 672 -27.86 -7.32 11.69
C VAL A 672 -27.75 -7.53 13.19
N ASN A 673 -27.89 -6.45 13.95
CA ASN A 673 -27.72 -6.51 15.39
C ASN A 673 -28.79 -7.40 16.06
N PRO A 674 -28.39 -8.17 17.09
CA PRO A 674 -29.30 -8.88 17.98
C PRO A 674 -30.46 -8.02 18.53
N GLY A 675 -31.65 -8.59 18.68
CA GLY A 675 -32.88 -7.87 19.06
C GLY A 675 -33.63 -7.23 17.89
N SER A 676 -33.03 -7.17 16.70
CA SER A 676 -33.72 -6.80 15.47
C SER A 676 -34.73 -7.88 15.06
N TRP A 677 -35.88 -7.49 14.50
CA TRP A 677 -36.82 -8.47 13.93
C TRP A 677 -36.23 -9.24 12.73
N LEU A 678 -35.22 -8.66 12.06
CA LEU A 678 -34.49 -9.28 10.95
C LEU A 678 -33.48 -10.36 11.42
N TYR A 679 -33.20 -10.45 12.73
CA TYR A 679 -32.16 -11.34 13.26
C TYR A 679 -32.49 -12.83 12.99
N LYS A 680 -33.76 -13.24 13.19
CA LYS A 680 -34.21 -14.62 12.91
C LYS A 680 -34.10 -14.99 11.42
N ILE A 681 -34.42 -14.07 10.51
CA ILE A 681 -34.30 -14.28 9.06
C ILE A 681 -32.82 -14.42 8.68
N LYS A 682 -31.96 -13.57 9.25
CA LYS A 682 -30.51 -13.65 9.09
C LYS A 682 -29.99 -15.00 9.60
N MET A 683 -30.48 -15.49 10.74
CA MET A 683 -30.08 -16.78 11.30
C MET A 683 -30.43 -17.94 10.37
N GLN A 684 -31.65 -17.95 9.81
CA GLN A 684 -32.06 -18.95 8.82
C GLN A 684 -31.21 -18.90 7.54
N ASN A 685 -30.85 -17.70 7.09
CA ASN A 685 -30.00 -17.53 5.92
C ASN A 685 -28.56 -18.01 6.18
N ASP A 686 -28.04 -17.80 7.39
CA ASP A 686 -26.73 -18.33 7.78
C ASP A 686 -26.75 -19.87 7.79
N LEU A 687 -27.80 -20.50 8.33
CA LEU A 687 -27.97 -21.96 8.31
C LEU A 687 -28.05 -22.53 6.89
N LYS A 688 -28.69 -21.83 5.94
CA LYS A 688 -28.72 -22.22 4.52
C LYS A 688 -27.36 -22.14 3.82
N LYS A 689 -26.44 -21.34 4.37
CA LYS A 689 -25.09 -21.14 3.82
C LYS A 689 -24.06 -22.05 4.49
N MET A 690 -24.44 -22.77 5.54
CA MET A 690 -23.56 -23.73 6.17
C MET A 690 -23.28 -24.89 5.20
N PRO A 691 -22.04 -25.39 5.15
CA PRO A 691 -21.71 -26.56 4.36
C PRO A 691 -22.54 -27.77 4.85
N HIS A 692 -22.90 -28.65 3.91
CA HIS A 692 -23.62 -29.90 4.21
C HIS A 692 -22.69 -31.12 4.33
N ASP A 693 -21.45 -30.98 3.88
CA ASP A 693 -20.38 -31.98 4.02
C ASP A 693 -19.32 -31.42 4.97
N PHE A 694 -19.02 -32.16 6.04
CA PHE A 694 -18.12 -31.77 7.12
C PHE A 694 -16.78 -32.50 7.10
N THR A 695 -16.46 -33.18 6.00
CA THR A 695 -15.21 -33.94 5.86
C THR A 695 -14.05 -33.11 5.31
N SER A 696 -14.34 -32.02 4.60
CA SER A 696 -13.31 -31.18 3.96
C SER A 696 -12.79 -30.06 4.88
N SER A 697 -11.50 -29.71 4.78
CA SER A 697 -10.90 -28.61 5.55
C SER A 697 -11.63 -27.27 5.32
N SER A 698 -12.07 -26.99 4.08
CA SER A 698 -12.82 -25.77 3.74
C SER A 698 -14.16 -25.67 4.47
N SER A 699 -14.82 -26.81 4.68
CA SER A 699 -16.07 -26.87 5.43
C SER A 699 -15.85 -26.55 6.91
N ILE A 700 -14.75 -27.06 7.49
CA ILE A 700 -14.39 -26.80 8.89
C ILE A 700 -14.02 -25.33 9.11
N TYR A 701 -13.24 -24.71 8.22
CA TYR A 701 -12.97 -23.27 8.28
C TYR A 701 -14.25 -22.43 8.22
N SER A 702 -15.23 -22.85 7.41
CA SER A 702 -16.53 -22.17 7.35
C SER A 702 -17.29 -22.28 8.68
N ILE A 703 -17.26 -23.45 9.32
CA ILE A 703 -17.86 -23.68 10.64
C ILE A 703 -17.19 -22.83 11.72
N LEU A 704 -15.86 -22.78 11.75
CA LEU A 704 -15.10 -21.91 12.67
C LEU A 704 -15.50 -20.43 12.49
N GLY A 705 -15.65 -19.96 11.24
CA GLY A 705 -16.13 -18.61 10.96
C GLY A 705 -17.56 -18.35 11.45
N PHE A 706 -18.47 -19.32 11.29
CA PHE A 706 -19.83 -19.22 11.83
C PHE A 706 -19.87 -19.28 13.35
N SER A 707 -19.03 -20.12 13.98
CA SER A 707 -18.86 -20.23 15.42
C SER A 707 -18.40 -18.89 16.00
N MET A 708 -17.37 -18.29 15.40
CA MET A 708 -16.88 -16.98 15.80
C MET A 708 -17.92 -15.88 15.69
N LYS A 709 -18.70 -15.90 14.60
CA LYS A 709 -19.82 -14.98 14.42
C LYS A 709 -20.85 -15.11 15.55
N ARG A 710 -21.12 -16.31 16.06
CA ARG A 710 -22.03 -16.52 17.21
C ARG A 710 -21.47 -15.95 18.50
N VAL A 711 -20.19 -16.20 18.78
CA VAL A 711 -19.55 -15.64 19.99
C VAL A 711 -19.55 -14.12 19.96
N SER A 712 -19.24 -13.49 18.82
CA SER A 712 -19.35 -12.03 18.66
C SER A 712 -20.78 -11.52 18.84
N GLU A 713 -21.79 -12.25 18.35
CA GLU A 713 -23.19 -11.89 18.55
C GLU A 713 -23.62 -11.96 20.01
N LEU A 714 -23.17 -12.98 20.75
CA LEU A 714 -23.42 -13.12 22.19
C LEU A 714 -22.77 -11.98 22.99
N ASP A 715 -21.55 -11.58 22.63
CA ASP A 715 -20.88 -10.44 23.27
C ASP A 715 -21.64 -9.12 23.06
N ILE A 716 -22.15 -8.88 21.85
CA ILE A 716 -23.00 -7.70 21.55
C ILE A 716 -24.31 -7.73 22.34
N MET A 717 -24.86 -8.91 22.67
CA MET A 717 -26.10 -9.06 23.42
C MET A 717 -25.93 -8.81 24.94
N LYS A 718 -24.71 -8.96 25.46
CA LYS A 718 -24.38 -8.81 26.90
C LYS A 718 -25.05 -7.60 27.59
N PRO A 719 -24.93 -6.35 27.09
CA PRO A 719 -25.52 -5.18 27.76
C PRO A 719 -27.06 -5.10 27.66
N LYS A 720 -27.72 -5.95 26.85
CA LYS A 720 -29.17 -5.88 26.55
C LYS A 720 -29.93 -7.14 26.94
N ILE A 721 -29.31 -8.04 27.70
CA ILE A 721 -29.83 -9.38 27.96
C ILE A 721 -31.15 -9.38 28.75
N LEU A 722 -31.45 -8.31 29.48
CA LEU A 722 -32.70 -8.12 30.23
C LEU A 722 -33.95 -7.98 29.33
N VAL A 723 -33.76 -7.73 28.02
CA VAL A 723 -34.87 -7.68 27.06
C VAL A 723 -35.22 -9.12 26.63
N GLN A 724 -36.45 -9.58 26.91
CA GLN A 724 -36.87 -10.96 26.61
C GLN A 724 -36.58 -11.40 25.16
N LYS A 725 -36.79 -10.50 24.19
CA LYS A 725 -36.49 -10.77 22.78
C LYS A 725 -34.99 -11.02 22.53
N VAL A 726 -34.11 -10.30 23.22
CA VAL A 726 -32.66 -10.47 23.14
C VAL A 726 -32.24 -11.78 23.80
N LYS A 727 -32.88 -12.14 24.92
CA LYS A 727 -32.70 -13.45 25.57
C LYS A 727 -33.09 -14.62 24.65
N ASP A 728 -34.21 -14.53 23.95
CA ASP A 728 -34.62 -15.56 22.97
C ASP A 728 -33.61 -15.67 21.82
N ASP A 729 -33.12 -14.53 21.32
CA ASP A 729 -32.08 -14.47 20.29
C ASP A 729 -30.73 -15.05 20.80
N ALA A 730 -30.40 -14.86 22.08
CA ALA A 730 -29.20 -15.42 22.72
C ALA A 730 -29.30 -16.95 22.83
N LEU A 731 -30.43 -17.49 23.29
CA LEU A 731 -30.67 -18.95 23.34
C LEU A 731 -30.60 -19.60 21.96
N LEU A 732 -31.17 -18.95 20.94
CA LEU A 732 -31.06 -19.41 19.55
C LEU A 732 -29.59 -19.41 19.07
N THR A 733 -28.83 -18.40 19.47
CA THR A 733 -27.42 -18.25 19.12
C THR A 733 -26.56 -19.32 19.80
N PHE A 734 -26.81 -19.62 21.08
CA PHE A 734 -26.16 -20.74 21.78
C PHE A 734 -26.48 -22.09 21.15
N ARG A 735 -27.72 -22.37 20.74
CA ARG A 735 -28.05 -23.63 20.03
C ARG A 735 -27.25 -23.79 18.73
N SER A 736 -27.10 -22.70 17.97
CA SER A 736 -26.27 -22.71 16.75
C SER A 736 -24.78 -22.91 17.07
N LEU A 737 -24.28 -22.31 18.16
CA LEU A 737 -22.91 -22.48 18.61
C LEU A 737 -22.66 -23.94 19.04
N SER A 738 -23.58 -24.53 19.80
CA SER A 738 -23.50 -25.93 20.21
C SER A 738 -23.46 -26.89 19.03
N ALA A 739 -24.30 -26.66 18.03
CA ALA A 739 -24.27 -27.46 16.81
C ALA A 739 -22.90 -27.39 16.11
N ASN A 740 -22.30 -26.20 16.02
CA ASN A 740 -20.97 -26.04 15.44
C ASN A 740 -19.90 -26.80 16.23
N ILE A 741 -19.92 -26.69 17.57
CA ILE A 741 -18.98 -27.39 18.46
C ILE A 741 -19.06 -28.90 18.25
N THR A 742 -20.27 -29.48 18.20
CA THR A 742 -20.46 -30.92 17.97
C THR A 742 -19.93 -31.39 16.61
N VAL A 743 -20.03 -30.56 15.57
CA VAL A 743 -19.41 -30.89 14.28
C VAL A 743 -17.88 -30.89 14.38
N LEU A 744 -17.29 -29.91 15.10
CA LEU A 744 -15.84 -29.87 15.31
C LEU A 744 -15.34 -31.07 16.11
N GLU A 745 -16.07 -31.51 17.14
CA GLU A 745 -15.81 -32.75 17.89
C GLU A 745 -15.86 -33.99 16.99
N SER A 746 -16.89 -34.09 16.15
CA SER A 746 -17.05 -35.21 15.23
C SER A 746 -15.91 -35.27 14.21
N TYR A 747 -15.48 -34.12 13.69
CA TYR A 747 -14.35 -34.03 12.77
C TYR A 747 -13.05 -34.48 13.44
N LEU A 748 -12.75 -33.99 14.64
CA LEU A 748 -11.52 -34.31 15.35
C LEU A 748 -11.39 -35.81 15.62
N HIS A 749 -12.46 -36.46 16.07
CA HIS A 749 -12.48 -37.91 16.34
C HIS A 749 -12.33 -38.79 15.09
N GLN A 750 -12.62 -38.26 13.90
CA GLN A 750 -12.44 -38.99 12.63
C GLN A 750 -11.01 -38.90 12.08
N GLN A 751 -10.15 -38.04 12.63
CA GLN A 751 -8.79 -37.85 12.14
C GLN A 751 -7.84 -38.94 12.65
N THR A 752 -7.00 -39.45 11.76
CA THR A 752 -5.89 -40.36 12.08
C THR A 752 -4.55 -39.66 11.83
N GLN A 753 -3.46 -40.17 12.41
CA GLN A 753 -2.13 -39.55 12.28
C GLN A 753 -1.66 -39.38 10.82
N SER A 754 -2.05 -40.28 9.93
CA SER A 754 -1.78 -40.20 8.49
C SER A 754 -2.62 -39.14 7.76
N THR A 755 -3.68 -38.61 8.38
CA THR A 755 -4.63 -37.65 7.76
C THR A 755 -4.61 -36.27 8.41
N TYR A 756 -3.76 -36.02 9.42
CA TYR A 756 -3.70 -34.72 10.08
C TYR A 756 -3.38 -33.58 9.10
N ASP A 757 -4.30 -32.63 9.04
CA ASP A 757 -4.12 -31.30 8.47
C ASP A 757 -3.68 -30.36 9.60
N PHE A 758 -2.36 -30.23 9.80
CA PHE A 758 -1.80 -29.44 10.90
C PHE A 758 -2.17 -27.96 10.82
N ASP A 759 -2.36 -27.41 9.60
CA ASP A 759 -2.79 -26.03 9.40
C ASP A 759 -4.19 -25.85 10.01
N LEU A 760 -5.12 -26.72 9.62
CA LEU A 760 -6.49 -26.70 10.13
C LEU A 760 -6.56 -26.95 11.64
N LEU A 761 -5.86 -27.96 12.15
CA LEU A 761 -5.89 -28.30 13.58
C LEU A 761 -5.35 -27.15 14.45
N LYS A 762 -4.30 -26.47 14.00
CA LYS A 762 -3.75 -25.28 14.69
C LYS A 762 -4.73 -24.10 14.63
N SER A 763 -5.32 -23.85 13.47
CA SER A 763 -6.36 -22.83 13.30
C SER A 763 -7.57 -23.11 14.18
N MET A 764 -8.04 -24.37 14.24
CA MET A 764 -9.11 -24.81 15.16
C MET A 764 -8.77 -24.49 16.61
N LEU A 765 -7.57 -24.86 17.09
CA LEU A 765 -7.13 -24.56 18.45
C LEU A 765 -7.13 -23.04 18.73
N SER A 766 -6.66 -22.23 17.78
CA SER A 766 -6.59 -20.77 17.94
C SER A 766 -7.97 -20.13 18.01
N TYR A 767 -8.89 -20.53 17.12
CA TYR A 767 -10.28 -20.08 17.12
C TYR A 767 -11.02 -20.50 18.41
N LEU A 768 -10.87 -21.76 18.82
CA LEU A 768 -11.50 -22.29 20.03
C LEU A 768 -11.00 -21.59 21.30
N THR A 769 -9.68 -21.35 21.39
CA THR A 769 -9.09 -20.59 22.51
C THR A 769 -9.69 -19.19 22.59
N PHE A 770 -9.76 -18.49 21.46
CA PHE A 770 -10.36 -17.15 21.40
C PHE A 770 -11.86 -17.18 21.75
N GLU A 771 -12.61 -18.16 21.23
CA GLU A 771 -14.03 -18.34 21.56
C GLU A 771 -14.23 -18.55 23.06
N ARG A 772 -13.44 -19.43 23.68
CA ARG A 772 -13.48 -19.69 25.12
C ARG A 772 -13.21 -18.45 25.94
N GLU A 773 -12.15 -17.70 25.64
CA GLU A 773 -11.80 -16.47 26.36
C GLU A 773 -12.93 -15.42 26.29
N ASN A 774 -13.56 -15.27 25.13
CA ASN A 774 -14.67 -14.34 24.96
C ASN A 774 -15.94 -14.83 25.68
N LEU A 775 -16.23 -16.14 25.66
CA LEU A 775 -17.33 -16.72 26.44
C LEU A 775 -17.10 -16.59 27.96
N GLN A 776 -15.86 -16.74 28.44
CA GLN A 776 -15.52 -16.51 29.85
C GLN A 776 -15.72 -15.04 30.27
N LYS A 777 -15.41 -14.08 29.38
CA LYS A 777 -15.73 -12.65 29.61
C LYS A 777 -17.24 -12.37 29.68
N ILE A 778 -18.04 -13.16 28.96
CA ILE A 778 -19.50 -13.11 29.05
C ILE A 778 -19.96 -13.69 30.40
N TYR A 779 -19.37 -14.82 30.85
CA TYR A 779 -19.65 -15.45 32.15
C TYR A 779 -19.34 -14.55 33.35
N ALA A 780 -18.29 -13.74 33.27
CA ALA A 780 -17.90 -12.81 34.33
C ALA A 780 -18.85 -11.61 34.53
N GLY A 781 -19.88 -11.44 33.69
CA GLY A 781 -20.89 -10.39 33.88
C GLY A 781 -21.95 -10.79 34.90
N ASP A 782 -22.16 -9.95 35.93
CA ASP A 782 -23.08 -10.22 37.05
C ASP A 782 -24.52 -10.60 36.63
N PHE A 783 -25.00 -10.04 35.52
CA PHE A 783 -26.38 -10.21 35.04
C PHE A 783 -26.67 -11.56 34.35
N MET A 784 -25.65 -12.27 33.83
CA MET A 784 -25.88 -13.59 33.23
C MET A 784 -26.14 -14.66 34.30
N ARG A 785 -25.82 -14.40 35.57
CA ARG A 785 -25.91 -15.36 36.68
C ARG A 785 -27.32 -15.61 37.21
N GLU A 786 -28.31 -14.83 36.77
CA GLU A 786 -29.70 -14.94 37.22
C GLU A 786 -30.57 -15.84 36.31
N ASP A 787 -30.06 -16.26 35.14
CA ASP A 787 -30.81 -17.07 34.17
C ASP A 787 -30.22 -18.48 33.98
N THR A 788 -30.86 -19.48 34.58
CA THR A 788 -30.39 -20.87 34.58
C THR A 788 -30.22 -21.48 33.18
N GLN A 789 -31.02 -21.06 32.18
CA GLN A 789 -30.94 -21.61 30.82
C GLN A 789 -29.77 -21.02 30.03
N LEU A 790 -29.52 -19.72 30.17
CA LEU A 790 -28.38 -19.06 29.54
C LEU A 790 -27.06 -19.52 30.18
N ILE A 791 -27.02 -19.66 31.51
CA ILE A 791 -25.83 -20.15 32.23
C ILE A 791 -25.51 -21.59 31.83
N SER A 792 -26.50 -22.49 31.81
CA SER A 792 -26.26 -23.88 31.40
C SER A 792 -25.76 -23.98 29.96
N SER A 793 -26.30 -23.17 29.03
CA SER A 793 -25.84 -23.13 27.64
C SER A 793 -24.40 -22.60 27.52
N LEU A 794 -24.05 -21.60 28.32
CA LEU A 794 -22.71 -21.02 28.38
C LEU A 794 -21.69 -22.00 28.98
N LEU A 795 -22.04 -22.67 30.09
CA LEU A 795 -21.20 -23.68 30.74
C LEU A 795 -21.00 -24.91 29.85
N TRP A 796 -22.06 -25.36 29.15
CA TRP A 796 -21.94 -26.45 28.18
C TRP A 796 -20.96 -26.07 27.07
N SER A 797 -21.13 -24.88 26.47
CA SER A 797 -20.30 -24.44 25.34
C SER A 797 -18.84 -24.28 25.76
N THR A 798 -18.59 -23.65 26.90
CA THR A 798 -17.23 -23.46 27.43
C THR A 798 -16.56 -24.79 27.78
N SER A 799 -17.25 -25.71 28.44
CA SER A 799 -16.71 -27.03 28.80
C SER A 799 -16.37 -27.89 27.57
N HIS A 800 -17.20 -27.90 26.53
CA HIS A 800 -16.94 -28.69 25.33
C HIS A 800 -15.81 -28.06 24.49
N ILE A 801 -15.72 -26.73 24.44
CA ILE A 801 -14.57 -26.05 23.85
C ILE A 801 -13.27 -26.39 24.61
N GLU A 802 -13.29 -26.40 25.95
CA GLU A 802 -12.13 -26.78 26.77
C GLU A 802 -11.68 -28.23 26.53
N LYS A 803 -12.64 -29.15 26.40
CA LYS A 803 -12.38 -30.55 26.05
C LYS A 803 -11.70 -30.66 24.68
N LEU A 804 -12.27 -30.01 23.66
CA LEU A 804 -11.70 -29.94 22.31
C LEU A 804 -10.28 -29.36 22.30
N GLU A 805 -10.05 -28.27 23.03
CA GLU A 805 -8.73 -27.68 23.17
C GLU A 805 -7.73 -28.67 23.78
N THR A 806 -8.14 -29.47 24.77
CA THR A 806 -7.28 -30.45 25.43
C THR A 806 -6.90 -31.57 24.48
N GLU A 807 -7.88 -32.15 23.77
CA GLU A 807 -7.63 -33.18 22.76
C GLU A 807 -6.76 -32.67 21.61
N LEU A 808 -7.00 -31.44 21.14
CA LEU A 808 -6.15 -30.79 20.14
C LEU A 808 -4.74 -30.56 20.66
N LYS A 809 -4.56 -30.13 21.91
CA LYS A 809 -3.23 -29.97 22.52
C LYS A 809 -2.51 -31.31 22.60
N ASP A 810 -3.18 -32.39 22.97
CA ASP A 810 -2.55 -33.72 23.04
C ASP A 810 -2.07 -34.20 21.65
N ILE A 811 -2.88 -33.98 20.61
CA ILE A 811 -2.51 -34.26 19.22
C ILE A 811 -1.33 -33.39 18.77
N LEU A 812 -1.40 -32.09 19.07
CA LEU A 812 -0.42 -31.09 18.65
C LEU A 812 0.86 -31.07 19.50
N HIS A 813 0.94 -31.77 20.63
CA HIS A 813 2.17 -31.88 21.45
C HIS A 813 2.80 -33.27 21.42
N LYS A 814 2.29 -34.19 20.59
CA LYS A 814 2.81 -35.56 20.46
C LYS A 814 4.31 -35.62 20.10
N TYR A 815 4.81 -34.66 19.32
CA TYR A 815 6.21 -34.55 18.93
C TYR A 815 6.83 -33.27 19.47
N ASN A 816 8.14 -33.27 19.66
CA ASN A 816 8.89 -32.04 19.82
C ASN A 816 9.10 -31.39 18.45
N TRP A 817 8.18 -30.52 18.05
CA TRP A 817 8.20 -29.85 16.75
C TRP A 817 9.41 -28.91 16.55
N GLU A 818 10.19 -28.63 17.60
CA GLU A 818 11.48 -27.92 17.47
C GLU A 818 12.58 -28.79 16.85
N THR A 819 12.43 -30.11 16.90
CA THR A 819 13.43 -31.10 16.44
C THR A 819 12.87 -32.07 15.40
N THR A 820 11.55 -32.09 15.18
CA THR A 820 10.90 -33.04 14.28
C THR A 820 10.09 -32.29 13.24
N PHE A 821 10.44 -32.50 11.97
CA PHE A 821 9.79 -31.84 10.84
C PHE A 821 9.24 -32.86 9.86
N ILE A 822 7.95 -32.74 9.53
CA ILE A 822 7.25 -33.64 8.61
C ILE A 822 7.04 -32.91 7.29
N TYR A 823 7.55 -33.49 6.21
CA TYR A 823 7.44 -32.98 4.85
C TYR A 823 6.52 -33.87 4.02
N ASP A 824 5.68 -33.24 3.20
CA ASP A 824 4.94 -33.90 2.13
C ASP A 824 5.86 -34.07 0.93
N LEU A 825 6.11 -35.32 0.54
CA LEU A 825 7.02 -35.63 -0.55
C LEU A 825 6.38 -35.46 -1.93
N ALA A 826 5.06 -35.31 -2.05
CA ALA A 826 4.32 -35.31 -3.33
C ALA A 826 4.59 -36.56 -4.23
N PRO A 827 3.64 -36.94 -5.10
CA PRO A 827 3.85 -38.06 -6.03
C PRO A 827 4.98 -37.76 -7.02
N SER A 828 5.88 -38.71 -7.26
CA SER A 828 6.92 -38.64 -8.28
C SER A 828 6.75 -39.74 -9.33
N ASN A 829 7.02 -39.42 -10.60
CA ASN A 829 6.97 -40.37 -11.72
C ASN A 829 8.26 -41.20 -11.89
N GLN A 830 9.29 -40.94 -11.09
CA GLN A 830 10.55 -41.69 -11.09
C GLN A 830 10.49 -42.88 -10.12
N ASN A 831 11.42 -43.84 -10.19
CA ASN A 831 11.48 -44.95 -9.22
C ASN A 831 12.11 -44.52 -7.88
N THR A 832 13.12 -43.65 -7.93
CA THR A 832 13.79 -43.05 -6.78
C THR A 832 14.04 -41.56 -7.04
N ARG A 833 14.27 -40.78 -5.97
CA ARG A 833 14.60 -39.34 -6.05
C ARG A 833 15.67 -38.96 -5.03
N THR A 834 16.41 -37.90 -5.32
CA THR A 834 17.36 -37.30 -4.39
C THR A 834 16.72 -36.15 -3.64
N VAL A 835 16.87 -36.14 -2.31
CA VAL A 835 16.39 -35.08 -1.43
C VAL A 835 17.58 -34.30 -0.89
N PHE A 836 17.57 -33.00 -1.07
CA PHE A 836 18.56 -32.06 -0.56
C PHE A 836 17.97 -31.27 0.59
N ILE A 837 18.74 -31.17 1.67
CA ILE A 837 18.45 -30.30 2.80
C ILE A 837 19.44 -29.15 2.75
N ASP A 838 18.90 -27.95 2.61
CA ASP A 838 19.70 -26.73 2.48
C ASP A 838 20.42 -26.39 3.78
N HIS A 839 21.74 -26.16 3.67
CA HIS A 839 22.59 -25.78 4.79
C HIS A 839 22.23 -24.39 5.37
N ILE A 840 21.60 -23.53 4.57
CA ILE A 840 21.14 -22.19 4.95
C ILE A 840 19.82 -22.28 5.74
N GLY A 841 18.97 -23.25 5.39
CA GLY A 841 17.69 -23.50 6.05
C GLY A 841 17.81 -24.23 7.39
N VAL A 842 19.00 -24.70 7.78
CA VAL A 842 19.20 -25.47 9.02
C VAL A 842 19.96 -24.67 10.09
N GLN A 843 19.68 -24.98 11.35
CA GLN A 843 20.25 -24.28 12.50
C GLN A 843 21.78 -24.46 12.53
N LYS A 844 22.52 -23.64 13.28
CA LYS A 844 23.97 -23.78 13.44
C LYS A 844 24.34 -24.14 14.88
N ASP A 845 25.44 -24.88 15.05
CA ASP A 845 26.02 -25.21 16.35
C ASP A 845 26.88 -24.05 16.91
N ALA A 846 27.42 -24.25 18.11
CA ALA A 846 28.28 -23.27 18.80
C ALA A 846 29.61 -22.98 18.07
N GLN A 847 29.95 -23.75 17.02
CA GLN A 847 31.10 -23.54 16.16
C GLN A 847 30.68 -23.01 14.76
N ASN A 848 29.45 -22.52 14.62
CA ASN A 848 28.87 -21.98 13.39
C ASN A 848 28.75 -23.02 12.26
N LYS A 849 28.68 -24.32 12.57
CA LYS A 849 28.43 -25.40 11.61
C LYS A 849 26.95 -25.75 11.55
N SER A 850 26.43 -26.04 10.37
CA SER A 850 25.03 -26.44 10.17
C SER A 850 24.69 -27.74 10.95
N LEU A 851 23.66 -27.67 11.80
CA LEU A 851 23.03 -28.78 12.51
C LEU A 851 22.15 -29.56 11.54
N LEU A 852 22.73 -30.62 10.98
CA LEU A 852 22.05 -31.54 10.08
C LEU A 852 21.19 -32.56 10.85
N PRO A 853 20.16 -33.14 10.22
CA PRO A 853 19.38 -34.19 10.86
C PRO A 853 20.25 -35.42 11.11
N TYR A 854 20.02 -36.10 12.25
CA TYR A 854 20.75 -37.32 12.62
C TYR A 854 20.02 -38.60 12.18
N ALA A 855 18.73 -38.50 11.92
CA ALA A 855 17.90 -39.60 11.42
C ALA A 855 16.77 -39.06 10.54
N TYR A 856 16.20 -39.95 9.72
CA TYR A 856 14.97 -39.70 8.99
C TYR A 856 14.06 -40.92 9.06
N GLU A 857 12.77 -40.70 8.84
CA GLU A 857 11.75 -41.74 8.78
C GLU A 857 10.91 -41.59 7.51
N ILE A 858 10.70 -42.71 6.82
CA ILE A 858 9.82 -42.84 5.65
C ILE A 858 8.88 -44.01 5.89
N ASP A 859 7.57 -43.75 5.78
CA ASP A 859 6.51 -44.75 5.90
C ASP A 859 6.66 -45.69 7.13
N GLY A 860 7.10 -45.16 8.27
CA GLY A 860 7.25 -45.91 9.53
C GLY A 860 8.60 -46.60 9.74
N ARG A 861 9.55 -46.48 8.79
CA ARG A 861 10.92 -47.03 8.93
C ARG A 861 11.90 -45.91 9.23
N VAL A 862 12.55 -45.97 10.40
CA VAL A 862 13.60 -45.02 10.80
C VAL A 862 14.95 -45.51 10.31
N ALA A 863 15.72 -44.63 9.68
CA ALA A 863 17.11 -44.87 9.28
C ALA A 863 18.04 -43.81 9.89
N SER A 864 19.20 -44.25 10.37
CA SER A 864 20.26 -43.37 10.88
C SER A 864 21.09 -42.83 9.71
N LEU A 865 21.43 -41.54 9.74
CA LEU A 865 22.26 -40.91 8.72
C LEU A 865 23.74 -41.14 9.02
N SER A 866 24.45 -41.87 8.15
CA SER A 866 25.92 -41.89 8.15
C SER A 866 26.41 -40.65 7.40
N ALA A 867 27.12 -39.76 8.08
CA ALA A 867 27.53 -38.46 7.54
C ALA A 867 28.54 -38.60 6.39
N GLU A 868 28.10 -38.45 5.15
CA GLU A 868 28.91 -37.81 4.11
C GLU A 868 28.38 -36.38 3.93
N THR A 869 29.04 -35.46 4.64
CA THR A 869 28.73 -34.03 4.61
C THR A 869 29.40 -33.42 3.39
N PHE A 870 28.61 -32.84 2.48
CA PHE A 870 29.14 -32.07 1.35
C PHE A 870 29.09 -30.57 1.65
N SER A 871 29.90 -29.78 0.94
CA SER A 871 30.04 -28.33 1.12
C SER A 871 28.76 -27.51 0.90
N LYS A 872 27.66 -28.11 0.40
CA LYS A 872 26.41 -27.42 0.04
C LYS A 872 25.17 -27.86 0.86
N GLY A 873 25.26 -28.90 1.72
CA GLY A 873 24.12 -29.42 2.48
C GLY A 873 24.13 -30.94 2.67
N LEU A 874 22.99 -31.51 3.06
CA LEU A 874 22.80 -32.96 3.15
C LEU A 874 22.07 -33.50 1.92
N GLU A 875 22.64 -34.52 1.28
CA GLU A 875 22.05 -35.24 0.17
C GLU A 875 21.54 -36.62 0.64
N LEU A 876 20.25 -36.88 0.47
CA LEU A 876 19.62 -38.18 0.70
C LEU A 876 19.30 -38.82 -0.66
N ARG A 877 20.02 -39.88 -1.01
CA ARG A 877 19.82 -40.62 -2.26
C ARG A 877 18.81 -41.75 -2.09
N ASP A 878 18.30 -42.25 -3.22
CA ASP A 878 17.47 -43.45 -3.31
C ASP A 878 16.17 -43.43 -2.51
N ILE A 879 15.59 -42.24 -2.30
CA ILE A 879 14.30 -42.09 -1.62
C ILE A 879 13.20 -42.67 -2.53
N PRO A 880 12.41 -43.67 -2.08
CA PRO A 880 11.38 -44.29 -2.91
C PRO A 880 10.32 -43.29 -3.34
N SER A 881 9.85 -43.38 -4.58
CA SER A 881 8.85 -42.45 -5.11
C SER A 881 7.44 -42.65 -4.57
N TYR A 882 7.12 -43.84 -4.04
CA TYR A 882 5.84 -44.11 -3.36
C TYR A 882 5.76 -43.48 -1.97
N ALA A 883 6.89 -43.05 -1.39
CA ALA A 883 6.93 -42.42 -0.08
C ALA A 883 6.12 -41.13 -0.10
N SER A 884 5.12 -41.04 0.77
CA SER A 884 4.22 -39.88 0.86
C SER A 884 4.71 -38.82 1.85
N ARG A 885 5.44 -39.24 2.88
CA ARG A 885 5.95 -38.37 3.95
C ARG A 885 7.41 -38.66 4.27
N LEU A 886 8.14 -37.59 4.55
CA LEU A 886 9.49 -37.64 5.09
C LEU A 886 9.51 -36.92 6.44
N THR A 887 9.83 -37.65 7.50
CA THR A 887 10.08 -37.05 8.82
C THR A 887 11.58 -36.92 9.01
N LEU A 888 12.04 -35.71 9.34
CA LEU A 888 13.44 -35.43 9.63
C LEU A 888 13.61 -35.15 11.13
N PHE A 889 14.61 -35.78 11.75
CA PHE A 889 14.94 -35.60 13.17
C PHE A 889 16.24 -34.83 13.31
N PHE A 890 16.14 -33.64 13.91
CA PHE A 890 17.24 -32.73 14.17
C PHE A 890 17.67 -32.79 15.64
N PRO A 891 18.96 -32.56 15.93
CA PRO A 891 19.38 -32.29 17.30
C PRO A 891 18.70 -31.03 17.83
N SER A 892 18.59 -30.90 19.16
CA SER A 892 18.00 -29.71 19.75
C SER A 892 18.88 -28.48 19.51
N ALA A 893 18.25 -27.35 19.17
CA ALA A 893 18.92 -26.07 19.05
C ALA A 893 19.67 -25.70 20.34
N LEU A 894 20.79 -24.99 20.18
CA LEU A 894 21.53 -24.43 21.31
C LEU A 894 20.62 -23.48 22.10
N ASN A 895 20.71 -23.54 23.43
CA ASN A 895 20.13 -22.52 24.28
C ASN A 895 20.96 -21.23 24.13
N LEU A 896 20.33 -20.18 23.63
CA LEU A 896 20.94 -18.87 23.39
C LEU A 896 20.98 -18.00 24.67
N LEU A 897 20.59 -18.55 25.83
CA LEU A 897 20.76 -17.89 27.11
C LEU A 897 22.03 -18.35 27.82
N ASN A 898 22.83 -17.38 28.27
CA ASN A 898 23.87 -17.58 29.27
C ASN A 898 23.28 -17.62 30.69
N ASN A 899 24.13 -17.82 31.70
CA ASN A 899 23.76 -17.77 33.12
C ASN A 899 22.94 -16.52 33.45
N LEU A 900 21.73 -16.74 33.95
CA LEU A 900 20.84 -15.70 34.44
C LEU A 900 21.47 -14.94 35.61
N LYS A 901 21.42 -13.61 35.54
CA LYS A 901 21.95 -12.72 36.59
C LYS A 901 20.80 -12.05 37.34
N PRO A 902 20.90 -11.90 38.68
CA PRO A 902 19.95 -11.09 39.45
C PRO A 902 19.85 -9.67 38.88
N SER A 903 18.63 -9.15 38.80
CA SER A 903 18.28 -7.84 38.23
C SER A 903 16.98 -7.34 38.87
N SER A 904 16.60 -6.10 38.60
CA SER A 904 15.33 -5.54 39.08
C SER A 904 14.73 -4.61 38.05
N VAL A 905 13.41 -4.61 37.95
CA VAL A 905 12.64 -3.82 36.99
C VAL A 905 11.75 -2.83 37.73
N LYS A 906 11.94 -1.53 37.50
CA LYS A 906 11.09 -0.47 38.08
C LYS A 906 9.94 -0.13 37.13
N LEU A 907 8.71 -0.27 37.59
CA LEU A 907 7.47 0.13 36.91
C LEU A 907 6.87 1.36 37.60
N PRO A 908 5.95 2.12 36.96
CA PRO A 908 5.38 3.34 37.52
C PRO A 908 4.88 3.24 38.96
N ASN A 909 4.30 2.09 39.33
CA ASN A 909 3.66 1.86 40.64
C ASN A 909 4.27 0.70 41.45
N SER A 910 5.32 0.03 40.95
CA SER A 910 5.89 -1.15 41.63
C SER A 910 7.34 -1.42 41.19
N THR A 911 8.06 -2.22 41.96
CA THR A 911 9.38 -2.75 41.56
C THR A 911 9.32 -4.27 41.59
N LEU A 912 9.75 -4.91 40.51
CA LEU A 912 9.80 -6.36 40.39
C LEU A 912 11.25 -6.85 40.58
N VAL A 913 11.40 -7.99 41.25
CA VAL A 913 12.68 -8.69 41.38
C VAL A 913 12.80 -9.65 40.20
N CYS A 914 13.92 -9.62 39.50
CA CYS A 914 14.06 -10.33 38.23
C CYS A 914 15.38 -11.10 38.10
N MET A 915 15.39 -12.10 37.24
CA MET A 915 16.61 -12.65 36.65
C MET A 915 16.68 -12.25 35.18
N SER A 916 17.86 -11.84 34.69
CA SER A 916 18.02 -11.42 33.30
C SER A 916 19.22 -12.05 32.60
N SER A 917 19.11 -12.26 31.30
CA SER A 917 20.20 -12.74 30.45
C SER A 917 20.02 -12.27 28.99
N PRO A 918 21.09 -11.80 28.31
CA PRO A 918 21.03 -11.44 26.90
C PRO A 918 20.99 -12.70 26.02
N VAL A 919 20.16 -12.65 24.97
CA VAL A 919 20.08 -13.65 23.91
C VAL A 919 21.34 -13.56 23.06
N GLN A 920 22.16 -14.61 23.07
CA GLN A 920 23.39 -14.71 22.28
C GLN A 920 23.08 -14.85 20.78
N ASP A 921 23.96 -14.30 19.93
CA ASP A 921 23.86 -14.37 18.46
C ASP A 921 22.50 -13.97 17.89
N TYR A 922 21.88 -12.99 18.54
CA TYR A 922 20.59 -12.46 18.15
C TYR A 922 20.63 -11.75 16.78
N LEU A 923 19.67 -12.06 15.91
CA LEU A 923 19.52 -11.52 14.57
C LEU A 923 18.07 -11.11 14.32
N TRP A 924 17.89 -9.92 13.76
CA TRP A 924 16.57 -9.33 13.62
C TRP A 924 15.63 -10.07 12.67
N ASN A 925 16.17 -10.71 11.64
CA ASN A 925 15.41 -11.44 10.62
C ASN A 925 15.11 -12.88 11.04
N LYS A 926 15.39 -13.23 12.30
CA LYS A 926 15.15 -14.56 12.85
C LYS A 926 14.02 -14.56 13.86
N LYS A 927 13.43 -15.74 14.05
CA LYS A 927 12.39 -16.01 15.03
C LYS A 927 12.97 -16.83 16.17
N TYR A 928 12.53 -16.57 17.39
CA TYR A 928 13.01 -17.19 18.61
C TYR A 928 11.84 -17.72 19.43
N ARG A 929 12.08 -18.80 20.18
CA ARG A 929 11.16 -19.38 21.16
C ARG A 929 11.77 -19.31 22.54
N LEU A 930 11.09 -18.64 23.45
CA LEU A 930 11.37 -18.67 24.88
C LEU A 930 10.51 -19.74 25.54
N SER A 931 11.13 -20.70 26.21
CA SER A 931 10.45 -21.69 27.05
C SER A 931 10.82 -21.50 28.52
N VAL A 932 9.84 -21.60 29.41
CA VAL A 932 10.02 -21.52 30.86
C VAL A 932 9.00 -22.39 31.59
N THR A 933 9.45 -23.11 32.62
CA THR A 933 8.59 -23.89 33.53
C THR A 933 8.39 -23.13 34.83
N SER A 934 7.15 -23.11 35.32
CA SER A 934 6.82 -22.51 36.62
C SER A 934 6.81 -23.57 37.71
N THR A 935 7.52 -23.35 38.81
CA THR A 935 7.55 -24.26 39.98
C THR A 935 6.59 -23.85 41.10
N ASN A 936 6.08 -22.61 41.09
CA ASN A 936 5.22 -22.06 42.15
C ASN A 936 3.91 -21.52 41.58
N SER A 937 2.78 -22.02 42.06
CA SER A 937 1.44 -21.62 41.58
C SER A 937 0.91 -20.31 42.17
N SER A 938 1.47 -19.87 43.29
CA SER A 938 0.96 -18.73 44.07
C SER A 938 1.73 -17.42 43.81
N ALA A 939 2.92 -17.50 43.22
CA ALA A 939 3.74 -16.33 42.91
C ALA A 939 3.27 -15.62 41.63
N PRO A 940 3.00 -14.31 41.65
CA PRO A 940 2.78 -13.52 40.44
C PRO A 940 4.04 -13.52 39.56
N LYS A 941 3.87 -13.91 38.30
CA LYS A 941 4.96 -14.16 37.35
C LYS A 941 4.81 -13.23 36.16
N THR A 942 5.90 -12.59 35.76
CA THR A 942 5.93 -11.78 34.55
C THR A 942 7.26 -11.96 33.84
N VAL A 943 7.20 -12.20 32.54
CA VAL A 943 8.39 -12.32 31.71
C VAL A 943 8.42 -11.16 30.74
N PHE A 944 9.53 -10.44 30.72
CA PHE A 944 9.74 -9.36 29.77
C PHE A 944 10.80 -9.74 28.75
N ILE A 945 10.55 -9.40 27.50
CA ILE A 945 11.58 -9.34 26.48
C ILE A 945 11.82 -7.86 26.21
N LYS A 946 13.07 -7.45 26.41
CA LYS A 946 13.54 -6.11 26.07
C LYS A 946 14.56 -6.26 24.96
N ARG A 947 14.24 -5.73 23.80
CA ARG A 947 15.17 -5.64 22.67
C ARG A 947 16.13 -4.52 22.98
N ASP A 948 17.40 -4.80 22.78
CA ASP A 948 18.44 -3.79 22.85
C ASP A 948 18.38 -3.03 21.54
N TYR A 949 17.58 -1.98 21.52
CA TYR A 949 17.52 -1.10 20.38
C TYR A 949 18.81 -0.29 20.26
N SER A 950 19.09 0.15 19.04
CA SER A 950 19.96 1.30 18.85
C SER A 950 19.38 2.58 19.51
N TYR A 951 18.06 2.65 19.77
CA TYR A 951 17.39 3.81 20.36
C TYR A 951 15.99 3.50 20.97
N VAL A 952 15.61 4.23 22.04
CA VAL A 952 14.33 4.08 22.76
C VAL A 952 13.19 4.75 21.98
N ALA A 953 12.23 3.95 21.51
CA ALA A 953 10.97 4.46 21.02
C ALA A 953 9.98 4.67 22.18
N THR A 954 9.91 5.87 22.72
CA THR A 954 8.69 6.31 23.44
C THR A 954 8.13 7.54 22.75
N TRP A 955 6.82 7.51 22.53
CA TRP A 955 6.05 8.58 21.88
C TRP A 955 5.97 9.86 22.72
N ASP A 956 6.37 9.80 24.00
CA ASP A 956 6.37 10.92 24.93
C ASP A 956 7.80 11.37 25.24
N TYR A 957 8.20 12.49 24.66
CA TYR A 957 9.36 13.27 25.10
C TYR A 957 8.96 14.04 26.37
N THR A 958 8.97 13.35 27.52
CA THR A 958 9.12 14.01 28.83
C THR A 958 10.33 13.38 29.55
N PRO A 959 11.39 14.14 29.82
CA PRO A 959 12.63 13.62 30.43
C PRO A 959 12.44 12.92 31.79
N GLU A 960 11.30 13.13 32.44
CA GLU A 960 10.99 12.60 33.78
C GLU A 960 10.52 11.13 33.77
N VAL A 961 10.13 10.57 32.61
CA VAL A 961 9.65 9.17 32.50
C VAL A 961 10.81 8.16 32.29
N ASN A 962 12.04 8.63 32.11
CA ASN A 962 13.24 7.81 31.81
C ASN A 962 13.72 6.88 32.94
N ASN A 963 13.07 6.86 34.11
CA ASN A 963 13.45 5.97 35.21
C ASN A 963 12.66 4.66 35.26
N TYR A 964 11.69 4.44 34.36
CA TYR A 964 10.87 3.24 34.33
C TYR A 964 11.26 2.30 33.19
N PHE A 965 11.19 1.00 33.48
CA PHE A 965 11.45 -0.06 32.53
C PHE A 965 10.25 -0.27 31.60
N THR A 966 10.46 -0.08 30.31
CA THR A 966 9.46 -0.34 29.27
C THR A 966 9.82 -1.62 28.50
N PRO A 967 9.08 -2.71 28.67
CA PRO A 967 9.30 -3.94 27.92
C PRO A 967 8.71 -3.87 26.51
N ASP A 968 9.32 -4.57 25.56
CA ASP A 968 8.78 -4.68 24.19
C ASP A 968 7.72 -5.77 24.07
N ILE A 969 7.89 -6.81 24.87
CA ILE A 969 6.94 -7.90 25.01
C ILE A 969 6.78 -8.17 26.49
N THR A 970 5.55 -8.14 26.96
CA THR A 970 5.16 -8.58 28.30
C THR A 970 4.40 -9.88 28.17
N LEU A 971 4.87 -10.90 28.88
CA LEU A 971 4.32 -12.25 28.85
C LEU A 971 3.94 -12.64 30.28
N SER A 972 2.77 -13.24 30.43
CA SER A 972 2.29 -13.75 31.72
C SER A 972 2.22 -15.28 31.64
N PRO A 973 3.25 -16.00 32.13
CA PRO A 973 3.22 -17.45 32.21
C PRO A 973 2.01 -17.93 33.01
N LYS A 974 1.55 -19.16 32.74
CA LYS A 974 0.43 -19.74 33.51
C LYS A 974 0.76 -19.86 34.99
N ASN A 975 -0.28 -19.75 35.83
CA ASN A 975 -0.16 -19.90 37.28
C ASN A 975 -0.11 -21.36 37.74
N THR A 976 -0.04 -22.34 36.85
CA THR A 976 0.04 -23.76 37.20
C THR A 976 1.49 -24.17 37.51
N ALA A 977 1.72 -24.89 38.61
CA ALA A 977 3.03 -25.45 38.95
C ALA A 977 3.32 -26.70 38.08
N GLY A 978 4.54 -26.83 37.59
CA GLY A 978 5.02 -27.93 36.74
C GLY A 978 4.71 -27.80 35.25
N GLU A 979 3.96 -26.78 34.82
CA GLU A 979 3.58 -26.60 33.42
C GLU A 979 4.62 -25.73 32.67
N LYS A 980 5.12 -26.22 31.54
CA LYS A 980 6.03 -25.51 30.65
C LYS A 980 5.23 -24.54 29.77
N THR A 981 5.60 -23.26 29.78
CA THR A 981 5.03 -22.23 28.90
C THR A 981 6.06 -21.83 27.85
N SER A 982 5.63 -21.71 26.58
CA SER A 982 6.48 -21.29 25.47
C SER A 982 5.90 -20.06 24.77
N PHE A 983 6.76 -19.13 24.40
CA PHE A 983 6.40 -17.89 23.73
C PHE A 983 7.34 -17.61 22.57
N ASP A 984 6.77 -17.25 21.43
CA ASP A 984 7.54 -16.91 20.25
C ASP A 984 7.75 -15.40 20.16
N PHE A 985 8.94 -14.99 19.75
CA PHE A 985 9.24 -13.59 19.46
C PHE A 985 10.19 -13.50 18.27
N SER A 986 9.93 -12.57 17.37
CA SER A 986 10.81 -12.25 16.25
C SER A 986 11.61 -10.99 16.55
N GLY A 987 12.76 -10.88 15.91
CA GLY A 987 13.43 -9.59 15.84
C GLY A 987 12.73 -8.60 14.92
N LYS A 988 13.07 -7.34 15.15
CA LYS A 988 12.64 -6.21 14.33
C LYS A 988 13.87 -5.60 13.67
N PRO A 989 13.74 -5.08 12.45
CA PRO A 989 14.80 -4.30 11.84
C PRO A 989 15.37 -3.30 12.89
N ASN A 990 16.68 -3.36 13.12
CA ASN A 990 17.49 -2.51 14.02
C ASN A 990 17.65 -2.94 15.49
N ASP A 991 17.12 -4.10 15.86
CA ASP A 991 17.47 -4.74 17.13
C ASP A 991 18.99 -5.07 17.14
N LYS A 992 19.76 -4.56 18.11
CA LYS A 992 21.19 -4.91 18.33
C LYS A 992 21.35 -6.20 19.12
N GLY A 993 20.31 -6.59 19.83
CA GLY A 993 20.24 -7.74 20.70
C GLY A 993 18.86 -7.81 21.33
N ALA A 994 18.64 -8.83 22.15
CA ALA A 994 17.48 -8.90 23.02
C ALA A 994 17.90 -9.50 24.36
N SER A 995 17.22 -9.10 25.42
CA SER A 995 17.42 -9.59 26.78
C SER A 995 16.10 -10.08 27.35
N VAL A 996 16.15 -11.24 27.99
CA VAL A 996 15.00 -11.84 28.67
C VAL A 996 15.09 -11.52 30.16
N TYR A 997 13.98 -11.06 30.75
CA TYR A 997 13.83 -10.79 32.18
C TYR A 997 12.70 -11.65 32.73
N LEU A 998 13.00 -12.47 33.74
CA LEU A 998 12.06 -13.33 34.45
C LEU A 998 11.79 -12.73 35.81
N CYS A 999 10.61 -12.18 36.02
CA CYS A 999 10.29 -11.30 37.15
C CYS A 999 9.17 -11.83 38.04
N THR A 1000 9.28 -11.55 39.34
CA THR A 1000 8.28 -11.83 40.36
C THR A 1000 8.08 -10.63 41.27
N ASP A 1001 7.01 -10.66 42.07
CA ASP A 1001 6.83 -9.70 43.15
C ASP A 1001 7.96 -9.81 44.18
N PRO A 1002 8.31 -8.72 44.91
CA PRO A 1002 9.46 -8.69 45.83
C PRO A 1002 9.49 -9.75 46.92
N GLU A 1003 8.33 -10.34 47.24
CA GLU A 1003 8.16 -11.38 48.26
C GLU A 1003 8.59 -12.77 47.77
N PHE A 1004 8.83 -12.95 46.47
CA PHE A 1004 9.21 -14.21 45.85
C PHE A 1004 10.59 -14.11 45.19
N ASP A 1005 11.40 -15.15 45.35
CA ASP A 1005 12.69 -15.29 44.65
C ASP A 1005 12.48 -15.91 43.26
N PRO A 1006 12.78 -15.18 42.15
CA PRO A 1006 12.64 -15.72 40.80
C PRO A 1006 13.40 -17.03 40.57
N VAL A 1007 14.52 -17.28 41.25
CA VAL A 1007 15.32 -18.51 41.13
C VAL A 1007 14.52 -19.73 41.58
N GLN A 1008 13.65 -19.56 42.58
CA GLN A 1008 12.83 -20.64 43.13
C GLN A 1008 11.50 -20.79 42.38
N VAL A 1009 11.13 -19.82 41.54
CA VAL A 1009 9.84 -19.75 40.82
C VAL A 1009 9.94 -20.24 39.38
N TYR A 1010 11.10 -20.11 38.74
CA TYR A 1010 11.33 -20.49 37.34
C TYR A 1010 12.36 -21.63 37.22
N SER A 1011 12.04 -22.64 36.39
CA SER A 1011 12.95 -23.72 36.00
C SER A 1011 12.92 -23.97 34.49
N ASP A 1012 13.88 -24.75 33.97
CA ASP A 1012 13.96 -25.19 32.56
C ASP A 1012 13.86 -24.06 31.51
N ILE A 1013 14.63 -22.99 31.75
CA ILE A 1013 14.58 -21.78 30.92
C ILE A 1013 15.46 -21.95 29.68
N SER A 1014 14.89 -21.70 28.50
CA SER A 1014 15.67 -21.68 27.26
C SER A 1014 15.14 -20.69 26.23
N VAL A 1015 16.05 -20.07 25.49
CA VAL A 1015 15.72 -19.35 24.24
C VAL A 1015 16.39 -20.09 23.10
N LYS A 1016 15.60 -20.47 22.10
CA LYS A 1016 16.09 -21.21 20.92
C LYS A 1016 15.66 -20.50 19.65
N GLU A 1017 16.51 -20.52 18.62
CA GLU A 1017 16.14 -20.07 17.28
C GLU A 1017 15.10 -21.02 16.66
N ILE A 1018 14.01 -20.47 16.12
CA ILE A 1018 13.05 -21.21 15.30
C ILE A 1018 13.48 -21.04 13.84
N LEU A 1019 13.97 -22.11 13.23
CA LEU A 1019 14.32 -22.15 11.82
C LEU A 1019 13.61 -23.34 11.17
N ILE A 1020 13.00 -23.11 10.02
CA ILE A 1020 12.32 -24.13 9.24
C ILE A 1020 13.27 -24.62 8.13
N PRO A 1021 13.74 -25.87 8.19
CA PRO A 1021 14.58 -26.43 7.14
C PRO A 1021 13.89 -26.38 5.79
N GLN A 1022 14.60 -25.83 4.80
CA GLN A 1022 14.17 -25.90 3.42
C GLN A 1022 14.66 -27.23 2.84
N VAL A 1023 13.71 -28.05 2.41
CA VAL A 1023 13.98 -29.38 1.85
C VAL A 1023 13.49 -29.40 0.42
N TYR A 1024 14.37 -29.82 -0.48
CA TYR A 1024 14.15 -29.82 -1.92
C TYR A 1024 14.33 -31.24 -2.48
N ALA A 1025 13.44 -31.67 -3.34
CA ALA A 1025 13.71 -32.73 -4.30
C ALA A 1025 14.55 -32.15 -5.44
N MET A 1026 15.56 -32.88 -5.89
CA MET A 1026 16.32 -32.52 -7.08
C MET A 1026 16.30 -33.65 -8.10
N GLU A 1027 16.04 -33.29 -9.34
CA GLU A 1027 16.21 -34.14 -10.51
C GLU A 1027 17.33 -33.55 -11.37
N GLN A 1028 18.44 -34.29 -11.51
CA GLN A 1028 19.47 -33.97 -12.49
C GLN A 1028 19.08 -34.51 -13.86
N LYS A 1029 19.20 -33.68 -14.88
CA LYS A 1029 19.06 -34.06 -16.27
C LYS A 1029 20.43 -33.98 -16.95
N GLY A 1030 20.67 -34.91 -17.88
CA GLY A 1030 21.91 -34.93 -18.65
C GLY A 1030 22.16 -33.57 -19.32
N ILE A 1031 23.34 -33.00 -19.07
CA ILE A 1031 23.73 -31.69 -19.59
C ILE A 1031 24.17 -31.87 -21.05
N ASN A 1032 23.38 -31.35 -21.99
CA ASN A 1032 23.82 -31.20 -23.37
C ASN A 1032 24.21 -29.73 -23.56
N THR A 1033 25.44 -29.36 -23.17
CA THR A 1033 25.91 -27.97 -23.25
C THR A 1033 26.00 -27.53 -24.71
N LYS A 1034 25.08 -26.66 -25.11
CA LYS A 1034 25.01 -26.06 -26.43
C LYS A 1034 26.00 -24.91 -26.58
N LYS A 1035 26.67 -24.82 -27.73
CA LYS A 1035 27.58 -23.72 -28.09
C LYS A 1035 26.80 -22.41 -28.14
N GLN A 1036 27.15 -21.47 -27.26
CA GLN A 1036 26.47 -20.18 -27.17
C GLN A 1036 26.87 -19.25 -28.32
N PRO A 1037 25.90 -18.52 -28.92
CA PRO A 1037 26.22 -17.45 -29.87
C PRO A 1037 26.91 -16.28 -29.16
N LYS A 1038 27.58 -15.43 -29.94
CA LYS A 1038 28.04 -14.14 -29.43
C LYS A 1038 26.88 -13.14 -29.47
N VAL A 1039 26.53 -12.57 -28.32
CA VAL A 1039 25.49 -11.54 -28.19
C VAL A 1039 26.12 -10.20 -27.85
N ASP A 1040 25.83 -9.19 -28.67
CA ASP A 1040 26.13 -7.77 -28.42
C ASP A 1040 24.83 -6.96 -28.50
N PHE A 1041 24.74 -5.81 -27.83
CA PHE A 1041 23.52 -5.01 -27.84
C PHE A 1041 23.79 -3.50 -27.80
N THR A 1042 22.79 -2.73 -28.20
CA THR A 1042 22.75 -1.27 -28.10
C THR A 1042 21.41 -0.85 -27.52
N ARG A 1043 21.42 -0.10 -26.42
CA ARG A 1043 20.22 0.53 -25.87
C ARG A 1043 19.86 1.73 -26.74
N ILE A 1044 18.70 1.70 -27.40
CA ILE A 1044 18.20 2.82 -28.22
C ILE A 1044 17.51 3.83 -27.33
N ASN A 1045 16.65 3.35 -26.42
CA ASN A 1045 15.97 4.12 -25.38
C ASN A 1045 15.51 3.14 -24.25
N PRO A 1046 14.89 3.60 -23.14
CA PRO A 1046 14.47 2.71 -22.05
C PRO A 1046 13.51 1.58 -22.45
N THR A 1047 12.80 1.72 -23.58
CA THR A 1047 11.78 0.78 -24.08
C THR A 1047 12.23 0.00 -25.33
N HIS A 1048 13.46 0.20 -25.82
CA HIS A 1048 13.94 -0.41 -27.06
C HIS A 1048 15.44 -0.70 -27.02
N TYR A 1049 15.78 -1.98 -27.19
CA TYR A 1049 17.14 -2.47 -27.31
C TYR A 1049 17.32 -3.20 -28.64
N ARG A 1050 18.45 -2.96 -29.30
CA ARG A 1050 18.85 -3.69 -30.51
C ARG A 1050 19.92 -4.70 -30.15
N VAL A 1051 19.69 -5.97 -30.50
CA VAL A 1051 20.56 -7.09 -30.15
C VAL A 1051 21.16 -7.67 -31.44
N LYS A 1052 22.48 -7.75 -31.51
CA LYS A 1052 23.22 -8.39 -32.59
C LYS A 1052 23.70 -9.76 -32.12
N VAL A 1053 23.22 -10.80 -32.78
CA VAL A 1053 23.57 -12.19 -32.52
C VAL A 1053 24.50 -12.65 -33.63
N SER A 1054 25.64 -13.24 -33.27
CA SER A 1054 26.63 -13.74 -34.23
C SER A 1054 26.94 -15.22 -33.97
N ASN A 1055 27.06 -16.00 -35.05
CA ASN A 1055 27.46 -17.40 -35.02
C ASN A 1055 26.55 -18.30 -34.17
N ALA A 1056 25.22 -18.09 -34.22
CA ALA A 1056 24.27 -19.04 -33.61
C ALA A 1056 24.23 -20.32 -34.45
N THR A 1057 24.81 -21.41 -33.93
CA THR A 1057 24.79 -22.71 -34.61
C THR A 1057 23.57 -23.55 -34.24
N GLU A 1058 22.88 -23.19 -33.14
CA GLU A 1058 21.75 -23.91 -32.59
C GLU A 1058 20.85 -23.00 -31.76
N PRO A 1059 19.63 -23.46 -31.37
CA PRO A 1059 18.74 -22.68 -30.52
C PRO A 1059 19.34 -22.40 -29.14
N TYR A 1060 19.09 -21.20 -28.63
CA TYR A 1060 19.63 -20.72 -27.37
C TYR A 1060 18.57 -19.91 -26.61
N ILE A 1061 18.85 -19.60 -25.36
CA ILE A 1061 18.02 -18.69 -24.58
C ILE A 1061 18.70 -17.32 -24.53
N LEU A 1062 17.93 -16.27 -24.81
CA LEU A 1062 18.35 -14.88 -24.64
C LEU A 1062 17.84 -14.38 -23.28
N SER A 1063 18.74 -13.97 -22.39
CA SER A 1063 18.40 -13.31 -21.13
C SER A 1063 18.41 -11.79 -21.28
N PHE A 1064 17.55 -11.12 -20.52
CA PHE A 1064 17.48 -9.67 -20.43
C PHE A 1064 17.22 -9.27 -18.99
N LEU A 1065 18.25 -8.72 -18.35
CA LEU A 1065 18.28 -8.37 -16.93
C LEU A 1065 17.54 -7.06 -16.65
N GLU A 1066 16.32 -6.89 -17.17
CA GLU A 1066 15.31 -5.91 -16.73
C GLU A 1066 14.09 -6.62 -16.15
N GLY A 1067 13.31 -5.89 -15.37
CA GLY A 1067 12.07 -6.29 -14.74
C GLY A 1067 11.12 -6.98 -15.72
N TYR A 1068 10.58 -8.10 -15.28
CA TYR A 1068 9.79 -8.99 -16.10
C TYR A 1068 8.44 -8.36 -16.32
N SER A 1069 8.05 -8.27 -17.59
CA SER A 1069 6.71 -7.84 -17.96
C SER A 1069 6.29 -8.59 -19.22
N PRO A 1070 5.07 -9.13 -19.29
CA PRO A 1070 4.55 -9.76 -20.51
C PRO A 1070 4.47 -8.78 -21.69
N ASN A 1071 4.64 -7.47 -21.45
CA ASN A 1071 4.68 -6.44 -22.47
C ASN A 1071 6.06 -6.29 -23.14
N TRP A 1072 7.14 -6.88 -22.59
CA TRP A 1072 8.41 -7.00 -23.30
C TRP A 1072 8.29 -8.00 -24.45
N ARG A 1073 8.69 -7.60 -25.65
CA ARG A 1073 8.58 -8.41 -26.87
C ARG A 1073 9.91 -8.51 -27.58
N LEU A 1074 10.25 -9.71 -28.02
CA LEU A 1074 11.41 -9.97 -28.88
C LEU A 1074 10.96 -10.08 -30.34
N LEU A 1075 11.51 -9.24 -31.21
CA LEU A 1075 11.18 -9.19 -32.63
C LEU A 1075 12.37 -9.61 -33.49
N SER A 1076 12.11 -10.41 -34.52
CA SER A 1076 13.06 -10.71 -35.61
C SER A 1076 12.43 -10.26 -36.92
N ASN A 1077 13.02 -9.29 -37.62
CA ASN A 1077 12.45 -8.71 -38.85
C ASN A 1077 10.97 -8.31 -38.68
N SER A 1078 10.65 -7.63 -37.58
CA SER A 1078 9.28 -7.21 -37.18
C SER A 1078 8.28 -8.34 -36.87
N LYS A 1079 8.70 -9.62 -36.87
CA LYS A 1079 7.88 -10.74 -36.40
C LYS A 1079 8.16 -11.04 -34.93
N LEU A 1080 7.10 -11.20 -34.14
CA LEU A 1080 7.16 -11.55 -32.72
C LEU A 1080 7.65 -12.99 -32.51
N LEU A 1081 8.62 -13.17 -31.61
CA LEU A 1081 9.00 -14.47 -31.08
C LEU A 1081 8.20 -14.73 -29.78
N PRO A 1082 7.40 -15.81 -29.70
CA PRO A 1082 6.40 -15.98 -28.64
C PRO A 1082 6.93 -16.62 -27.36
N ASP A 1083 8.07 -17.31 -27.41
CA ASP A 1083 8.58 -18.14 -26.32
C ASP A 1083 9.27 -17.28 -25.24
N HIS A 1084 8.48 -16.53 -24.46
CA HIS A 1084 8.91 -15.60 -23.38
C HIS A 1084 8.60 -16.17 -21.98
N PHE A 1085 9.50 -15.98 -21.03
CA PHE A 1085 9.38 -16.47 -19.66
C PHE A 1085 10.20 -15.63 -18.67
N ARG A 1086 9.96 -15.84 -17.38
CA ARG A 1086 10.64 -15.14 -16.27
C ARG A 1086 11.86 -15.92 -15.78
N LEU A 1087 12.94 -15.19 -15.50
CA LEU A 1087 14.20 -15.70 -14.94
C LEU A 1087 14.52 -15.01 -13.62
N ASN A 1088 15.14 -15.71 -12.67
CA ASN A 1088 15.68 -15.15 -11.42
C ASN A 1088 14.70 -14.25 -10.66
N ALA A 1089 13.42 -14.64 -10.57
CA ALA A 1089 12.34 -13.87 -9.95
C ALA A 1089 11.95 -12.53 -10.63
N TYR A 1090 12.84 -11.91 -11.42
CA TYR A 1090 12.61 -10.57 -11.96
C TYR A 1090 12.98 -10.39 -13.45
N ALA A 1091 13.89 -11.19 -14.01
CA ALA A 1091 14.45 -10.94 -15.34
C ALA A 1091 13.58 -11.55 -16.46
N ASN A 1092 13.81 -11.10 -17.70
CA ASN A 1092 13.16 -11.63 -18.89
C ASN A 1092 14.04 -12.70 -19.58
N GLY A 1093 13.42 -13.74 -20.14
CA GLY A 1093 14.08 -14.77 -20.93
C GLY A 1093 13.26 -15.16 -22.16
N TRP A 1094 13.94 -15.40 -23.30
CA TRP A 1094 13.31 -15.90 -24.52
C TRP A 1094 14.04 -17.13 -25.09
N TYR A 1095 13.29 -18.11 -25.57
CA TYR A 1095 13.85 -19.19 -26.39
C TYR A 1095 13.92 -18.74 -27.85
N VAL A 1096 15.11 -18.75 -28.44
CA VAL A 1096 15.36 -18.31 -29.82
C VAL A 1096 15.77 -19.49 -30.67
N ASP A 1097 14.83 -19.96 -31.50
CA ASP A 1097 15.05 -21.03 -32.47
C ASP A 1097 15.47 -20.47 -33.84
N LYS A 1098 16.68 -19.89 -33.89
CA LYS A 1098 17.22 -19.31 -35.12
C LYS A 1098 18.75 -19.38 -35.17
N GLN A 1099 19.26 -19.82 -36.31
CA GLN A 1099 20.69 -19.99 -36.57
C GLN A 1099 21.25 -18.85 -37.44
N GLY A 1100 22.58 -18.73 -37.50
CA GLY A 1100 23.32 -17.72 -38.24
C GLY A 1100 23.57 -16.44 -37.45
N SER A 1101 23.88 -15.37 -38.17
CA SER A 1101 24.10 -14.03 -37.62
C SER A 1101 22.95 -13.11 -38.03
N TYR A 1102 22.34 -12.43 -37.08
CA TYR A 1102 21.15 -11.60 -37.31
C TYR A 1102 20.96 -10.57 -36.21
N THR A 1103 20.02 -9.66 -36.42
CA THR A 1103 19.61 -8.65 -35.45
C THR A 1103 18.23 -8.97 -34.91
N LEU A 1104 18.03 -8.76 -33.62
CA LEU A 1104 16.75 -8.79 -32.93
C LEU A 1104 16.48 -7.42 -32.30
N ASP A 1105 15.20 -7.09 -32.11
CA ASP A 1105 14.77 -5.91 -31.37
C ASP A 1105 13.96 -6.35 -30.14
N ILE A 1106 14.39 -5.95 -28.94
CA ILE A 1106 13.59 -6.07 -27.72
C ILE A 1106 12.84 -4.74 -27.56
N VAL A 1107 11.51 -4.79 -27.58
CA VAL A 1107 10.64 -3.61 -27.51
C VAL A 1107 9.59 -3.75 -26.42
N PHE A 1108 9.29 -2.67 -25.72
CA PHE A 1108 8.18 -2.61 -24.77
C PHE A 1108 6.89 -2.27 -25.51
N TYR A 1109 5.95 -3.22 -25.58
CA TYR A 1109 4.77 -3.10 -26.41
C TYR A 1109 3.88 -1.90 -26.07
N THR A 1110 3.73 -1.59 -24.79
CA THR A 1110 2.88 -0.48 -24.36
C THR A 1110 3.43 0.88 -24.82
N GLN A 1111 4.74 0.99 -25.09
CA GLN A 1111 5.29 2.21 -25.69
C GLN A 1111 4.77 2.41 -27.11
N THR A 1112 4.60 1.33 -27.87
CA THR A 1112 4.08 1.40 -29.24
C THR A 1112 2.61 1.80 -29.25
N THR A 1113 1.82 1.33 -28.29
CA THR A 1113 0.41 1.73 -28.14
C THR A 1113 0.28 3.15 -27.61
N PHE A 1114 1.18 3.58 -26.72
CA PHE A 1114 1.32 4.97 -26.30
C PHE A 1114 1.56 5.91 -27.49
N TYR A 1115 2.53 5.63 -28.36
CA TYR A 1115 2.77 6.48 -29.55
C TYR A 1115 1.55 6.57 -30.48
N LYS A 1116 0.85 5.45 -30.71
CA LYS A 1116 -0.41 5.46 -31.48
C LYS A 1116 -1.47 6.32 -30.80
N GLY A 1117 -1.63 6.17 -29.50
CA GLY A 1117 -2.54 6.98 -28.69
C GLY A 1117 -2.19 8.47 -28.74
N LEU A 1118 -0.91 8.82 -28.67
CA LEU A 1118 -0.42 10.19 -28.76
C LEU A 1118 -0.77 10.83 -30.12
N ILE A 1119 -0.57 10.11 -31.23
CA ILE A 1119 -0.95 10.58 -32.57
C ILE A 1119 -2.46 10.81 -32.65
N ILE A 1120 -3.27 9.86 -32.17
CA ILE A 1120 -4.74 9.98 -32.16
C ILE A 1120 -5.18 11.20 -31.34
N THR A 1121 -4.61 11.36 -30.14
CA THR A 1121 -4.86 12.51 -29.27
C THR A 1121 -4.47 13.82 -29.95
N PHE A 1122 -3.29 13.90 -30.54
CA PHE A 1122 -2.80 15.10 -31.21
C PHE A 1122 -3.71 15.54 -32.36
N ILE A 1123 -4.06 14.61 -33.26
CA ILE A 1123 -4.99 14.87 -34.36
C ILE A 1123 -6.35 15.33 -33.83
N SER A 1124 -6.87 14.67 -32.79
CA SER A 1124 -8.18 14.97 -32.21
C SER A 1124 -8.22 16.37 -31.55
N VAL A 1125 -7.15 16.74 -30.85
CA VAL A 1125 -6.98 18.05 -30.24
C VAL A 1125 -6.92 19.15 -31.31
N ILE A 1126 -6.16 18.95 -32.39
CA ILE A 1126 -6.10 19.91 -33.50
C ILE A 1126 -7.49 20.08 -34.15
N LEU A 1127 -8.15 18.98 -34.50
CA LEU A 1127 -9.48 19.03 -35.12
C LEU A 1127 -10.51 19.70 -34.20
N GLY A 1128 -10.47 19.40 -32.90
CA GLY A 1128 -11.31 20.05 -31.90
C GLY A 1128 -11.03 21.55 -31.80
N GLY A 1129 -9.75 21.96 -31.81
CA GLY A 1129 -9.35 23.37 -31.81
C GLY A 1129 -9.82 24.12 -33.05
N LEU A 1130 -9.58 23.56 -34.24
CA LEU A 1130 -10.06 24.11 -35.52
C LEU A 1130 -11.57 24.23 -35.55
N PHE A 1131 -12.30 23.22 -35.04
CA PHE A 1131 -13.76 23.25 -34.93
C PHE A 1131 -14.26 24.41 -34.05
N LEU A 1132 -13.58 24.70 -32.94
CA LEU A 1132 -13.92 25.83 -32.07
C LEU A 1132 -13.58 27.19 -32.69
N LEU A 1133 -12.51 27.28 -33.49
CA LEU A 1133 -12.05 28.51 -34.15
C LEU A 1133 -12.80 28.85 -35.45
N PHE A 1134 -13.35 27.84 -36.15
CA PHE A 1134 -14.02 28.00 -37.44
C PHE A 1134 -15.06 29.14 -37.51
N PRO A 1135 -15.93 29.36 -36.51
CA PRO A 1135 -16.89 30.47 -36.54
C PRO A 1135 -16.23 31.86 -36.50
N PHE A 1136 -15.07 31.99 -35.85
CA PHE A 1136 -14.33 33.25 -35.76
C PHE A 1136 -13.58 33.55 -37.07
N LEU A 1137 -13.02 32.52 -37.71
CA LEU A 1137 -12.36 32.63 -39.01
C LEU A 1137 -13.36 33.02 -40.11
N LYS A 1138 -14.54 32.39 -40.14
CA LYS A 1138 -15.60 32.71 -41.12
C LYS A 1138 -16.13 34.15 -40.97
N ARG A 1139 -16.22 34.66 -39.73
CA ARG A 1139 -16.63 36.06 -39.48
C ARG A 1139 -15.60 37.09 -39.94
N LYS A 1140 -14.30 36.77 -39.91
CA LYS A 1140 -13.24 37.66 -40.41
C LYS A 1140 -13.22 37.71 -41.94
N VAL A 1141 -13.41 36.57 -42.61
CA VAL A 1141 -13.44 36.50 -44.09
C VAL A 1141 -14.66 37.18 -44.70
N ASN A 1142 -15.80 37.22 -43.99
CA ASN A 1142 -16.99 37.94 -44.46
C ASN A 1142 -16.98 39.45 -44.14
N ASN A 1143 -15.99 39.93 -43.37
CA ASN A 1143 -15.83 41.34 -42.98
C ASN A 1143 -14.59 41.99 -43.64
N VAL A 1144 -13.90 41.26 -44.52
CA VAL A 1144 -12.89 41.73 -45.47
C VAL A 1144 -13.51 41.63 -46.84
#